data_AF-A0A0G4KV68-F1
#
_entry.id   AF-A0A0G4KV68-F1
#
_cell.length_a   1.000
_cell.length_b   1.000
_cell.length_c   1.000
_cell.angle_alpha   90.00
_cell.angle_beta   90.00
_cell.angle_gamma   90.00
#
_symmetry.space_group_name_H-M   'P 1'
#
loop_
_entity.id
_entity.type
_entity.pdbx_description
1 polymer ?
#
loop_
_entity_poly.entity_id
_entity_poly.type
_entity_poly.pdbx_seq_one_letter_code
_entity_poly.pdbx_strand_id
1 'polypeptide(L)'
;MSDLDMTTSTLLKLLLAASSFFGPGSASSHNPADTVFRNGSIYSIDGRSSKHEAMAITDGLITFLGSNSCVKPFIGPETAVFDLEGRRMAMPGLVDAHMHPISGGAALLKCNLNYQPLGLKAVLDHIQSCLDGEPEKSDQDWLEVLSMDWYTLAEDSGPITSKTLDVLKTQRPIVATSADRHTFWVNTAALKVSDITASTQSPPGGVVERLPGSLDPSGILQDAASGLLSGPAPATLQKDVESARAALKLLREQGVTTFQEAASSTRTAAVFEAVKKEGGLSARGFFDHLISAPNSTAEVAALVEEVVNATTQLNDPADLGPEPALKWHAVKIFVDGIIMYPANTGALIEPYFLPVGNTSVWAPNSEKWPEPYWSTEILAAVLEGLILKGIDAQIHVDGDMAVRTALDALQDFRDKHGDEYDYRVGLAHNEVTDPSDWPRFAELKADPIMSFQWAQASSVWMPNGLKNMGPVRSNYLEAWGDIARFGTRIIYGSDWPIDPLDEWLAIKVGVTRSGDPTNPNSPASQGAPYDGPGIPGLSLSREEAIRSITIESSRFLRADEHIGSLEVGKLADVIVLQANYFEVPDEEIARHVDHAGRREVIQFRMIYRQEPKKADLTAFLSLEHSGSLRPDSPRPPRLAAVHYVRAHQAADRKADEIEAVVDLDRGLVVKKDVVGTEYLAGLSTWEFDILVEKCKESSVLSERVAQFALPEGFEVVIEPWPYGGMDQPGGVRRYFQGLVYAVDTRSGNPDSNFYAFPLPIIPVMDFEKREIVRIDELATGGAGDDLVPAAPRTGAILDHCAPAEYVPELLPGGTRKDLKPLSVVQPEGPSFSIKDESLVEWQKWRFRVSFNPREGAVIHDVYYDDRSVLYRLSISEMTVPYADPRPPFHRKQAFDFGDGGIGHAVNNLTLGCDCLGVIKYFDGVLCTPEGKAEKTSRVICLHEQDNGIGWKHTNWRTGRAVSTRRRELVVQFIITLANYEYIFNYKFDQAGAINVETRATGIVSVVNIDAGKTAPWGTVVNPGALAQNHQHIFCVRIDPAIDGHENTVIQNESLPAGMDARTNPHGNLYEVRDTPLLTSAGVDACPENNRIFKIQNLAKKNPISGRPVGYKINPPPTQKVLANPGSTQAHRCLFAQHHLWVTKYRDGELYAAGEYPLSSKREAGGVADMVARNDDLLQQDVVLWSCFGLTHIPRVEDWPVMPVEIMELHISPVDFFTGNPAIDVPSGKDTTSELTSGCCTRPKL
;
A
#
# COMPACT_ATOMS: atom_id res chain seq x y z
N MET A 1 -28.23 91.20 16.67
CA MET A 1 -27.03 91.78 17.33
C MET A 1 -26.53 90.73 18.31
N SER A 2 -25.56 89.86 18.01
CA SER A 2 -24.76 89.66 16.78
C SER A 2 -24.04 88.30 16.89
N ASP A 3 -24.16 87.43 15.87
CA ASP A 3 -23.23 86.36 15.39
C ASP A 3 -22.81 85.22 16.38
N LEU A 4 -22.72 83.90 16.10
CA LEU A 4 -22.74 83.03 14.91
C LEU A 4 -23.03 81.54 15.30
N ASP A 5 -23.73 80.79 14.41
CA ASP A 5 -24.37 79.44 14.44
C ASP A 5 -23.50 78.18 14.79
N MET A 6 -23.98 76.97 15.15
CA MET A 6 -25.28 76.27 15.05
C MET A 6 -25.33 75.10 16.08
N THR A 7 -26.46 74.84 16.74
CA THR A 7 -26.56 74.03 17.99
C THR A 7 -27.58 72.86 17.99
N THR A 8 -27.28 71.87 18.86
CA THR A 8 -28.17 71.14 19.82
C THR A 8 -29.32 70.23 19.36
N SER A 9 -29.49 69.08 20.04
CA SER A 9 -30.66 68.79 20.90
C SER A 9 -30.67 67.35 21.43
N THR A 10 -30.45 67.19 22.73
CA THR A 10 -30.54 65.93 23.49
C THR A 10 -31.96 65.77 24.07
N LEU A 11 -32.53 64.56 23.97
CA LEU A 11 -33.73 64.08 24.67
C LEU A 11 -35.05 64.88 24.53
N LEU A 12 -35.80 64.61 23.47
CA LEU A 12 -37.27 64.60 23.52
C LEU A 12 -37.83 63.80 22.33
N LYS A 13 -38.32 62.57 22.57
CA LYS A 13 -39.39 61.83 21.83
C LYS A 13 -39.29 60.32 22.04
N LEU A 14 -39.79 59.86 23.18
CA LEU A 14 -40.60 58.64 23.21
C LEU A 14 -42.02 59.02 22.75
N LEU A 15 -42.68 58.10 22.03
CA LEU A 15 -44.11 58.10 21.63
C LEU A 15 -44.48 58.90 20.36
N LEU A 16 -44.28 58.29 19.19
CA LEU A 16 -45.26 58.20 18.09
C LEU A 16 -44.71 57.29 16.97
N ALA A 17 -45.61 56.50 16.37
CA ALA A 17 -45.43 55.63 15.20
C ALA A 17 -44.90 54.20 15.44
N ALA A 18 -45.80 53.36 15.95
CA ALA A 18 -45.96 52.03 15.36
C ALA A 18 -46.49 52.18 13.93
N SER A 19 -45.74 51.63 12.96
CA SER A 19 -46.12 51.09 11.65
C SER A 19 -45.15 51.52 10.54
N SER A 20 -44.59 50.49 9.90
CA SER A 20 -44.05 50.51 8.54
C SER A 20 -42.73 51.25 8.34
N PHE A 21 -41.61 50.53 8.29
CA PHE A 21 -40.76 50.44 7.10
C PHE A 21 -39.76 49.29 7.29
N PHE A 22 -40.07 48.17 6.65
CA PHE A 22 -39.04 47.25 6.16
C PHE A 22 -38.08 48.06 5.28
N GLY A 23 -36.88 48.33 5.79
CA GLY A 23 -35.72 48.56 4.95
C GLY A 23 -34.98 47.23 4.82
N PRO A 24 -34.73 46.69 3.63
CA PRO A 24 -33.79 45.59 3.51
C PRO A 24 -32.43 46.15 3.93
N GLY A 25 -31.96 45.72 5.10
CA GLY A 25 -30.57 45.91 5.48
C GLY A 25 -29.73 45.32 4.35
N SER A 26 -28.86 46.14 3.77
CA SER A 26 -27.84 45.70 2.82
C SER A 26 -27.16 44.46 3.40
N ALA A 27 -27.38 43.31 2.76
CA ALA A 27 -26.56 42.13 3.00
C ALA A 27 -25.12 42.57 2.74
N SER A 28 -24.28 42.60 3.79
CA SER A 28 -22.85 42.61 3.56
C SER A 28 -22.54 41.39 2.71
N SER A 29 -22.02 41.61 1.52
CA SER A 29 -21.42 40.55 0.72
C SER A 29 -20.26 40.00 1.54
N HIS A 30 -20.52 38.96 2.34
CA HIS A 30 -19.44 38.19 2.94
C HIS A 30 -18.63 37.59 1.79
N ASN A 31 -17.32 37.82 1.78
CA ASN A 31 -16.46 37.14 0.83
C ASN A 31 -16.59 35.63 1.08
N PRO A 32 -16.70 34.80 0.02
CA PRO A 32 -16.67 33.35 0.17
C PRO A 32 -15.41 32.90 0.92
N ALA A 33 -15.56 31.90 1.78
CA ALA A 33 -14.46 31.26 2.49
C ALA A 33 -13.73 30.25 1.59
N ASP A 34 -12.48 29.92 1.89
CA ASP A 34 -11.73 28.88 1.19
C ASP A 34 -12.24 27.50 1.60
N THR A 35 -12.56 27.34 2.88
CA THR A 35 -13.02 26.07 3.47
C THR A 35 -14.15 26.30 4.46
N VAL A 36 -15.14 25.41 4.45
CA VAL A 36 -16.25 25.39 5.42
C VAL A 36 -16.42 23.98 5.97
N PHE A 37 -16.45 23.85 7.29
CA PHE A 37 -16.95 22.66 8.00
C PHE A 37 -18.39 22.90 8.41
N ARG A 38 -19.27 21.92 8.20
CA ARG A 38 -20.68 22.02 8.61
C ARG A 38 -21.21 20.69 9.10
N ASN A 39 -22.36 20.75 9.76
CA ASN A 39 -23.15 19.61 10.20
C ASN A 39 -22.33 18.67 11.08
N GLY A 40 -21.59 19.20 12.06
CA GLY A 40 -20.79 18.39 12.98
C GLY A 40 -20.79 18.90 14.40
N SER A 41 -20.06 18.19 15.27
CA SER A 41 -19.79 18.65 16.63
C SER A 41 -18.44 19.37 16.67
N ILE A 42 -18.43 20.69 16.50
CA ILE A 42 -17.19 21.49 16.56
C ILE A 42 -16.98 21.97 17.98
N TYR A 43 -15.95 21.46 18.65
CA TYR A 43 -15.57 21.92 19.99
C TYR A 43 -14.43 22.92 19.87
N SER A 44 -14.68 24.13 20.34
CA SER A 44 -13.70 25.23 20.24
C SER A 44 -12.53 25.10 21.19
N ILE A 45 -12.73 24.44 22.34
CA ILE A 45 -11.77 24.42 23.46
C ILE A 45 -11.40 25.86 23.89
N ASP A 46 -12.31 26.82 23.66
CA ASP A 46 -12.18 28.19 24.16
C ASP A 46 -12.27 28.22 25.70
N GLY A 47 -12.22 29.40 26.32
CA GLY A 47 -12.34 29.54 27.78
C GLY A 47 -13.65 29.00 28.39
N ARG A 48 -14.62 28.58 27.56
CA ARG A 48 -15.90 27.97 27.99
C ARG A 48 -16.15 26.61 27.34
N SER A 49 -15.20 26.08 26.58
CA SER A 49 -15.31 24.89 25.73
C SER A 49 -16.60 24.88 24.89
N SER A 50 -16.87 25.99 24.19
CA SER A 50 -18.09 26.19 23.38
C SER A 50 -18.23 25.15 22.26
N LYS A 51 -19.47 24.65 22.06
CA LYS A 51 -19.84 23.73 20.98
C LYS A 51 -20.57 24.47 19.85
N HIS A 52 -20.17 24.21 18.62
CA HIS A 52 -20.71 24.81 17.40
C HIS A 52 -21.04 23.74 16.35
N GLU A 53 -21.81 24.12 15.33
CA GLU A 53 -22.23 23.21 14.26
C GLU A 53 -21.43 23.40 12.96
N ALA A 54 -20.87 24.59 12.76
CA ALA A 54 -20.19 24.98 11.53
C ALA A 54 -19.09 26.02 11.75
N MET A 55 -18.08 26.00 10.87
CA MET A 55 -16.90 26.86 10.88
C MET A 55 -16.51 27.25 9.45
N ALA A 56 -16.06 28.47 9.23
CA ALA A 56 -15.50 28.92 7.94
C ALA A 56 -14.07 29.43 8.11
N ILE A 57 -13.24 29.18 7.10
CA ILE A 57 -11.81 29.49 7.08
C ILE A 57 -11.49 30.31 5.82
N THR A 58 -10.76 31.41 5.99
CA THR A 58 -10.29 32.27 4.90
C THR A 58 -8.83 32.63 5.14
N ASP A 59 -7.97 32.45 4.15
CA ASP A 59 -6.53 32.70 4.21
C ASP A 59 -5.86 32.03 5.43
N GLY A 60 -6.32 30.82 5.77
CA GLY A 60 -5.83 30.04 6.91
C GLY A 60 -6.30 30.51 8.29
N LEU A 61 -7.20 31.50 8.37
CA LEU A 61 -7.78 32.02 9.62
C LEU A 61 -9.24 31.61 9.75
N ILE A 62 -9.68 31.37 10.99
CA ILE A 62 -11.09 31.11 11.29
C ILE A 62 -11.85 32.44 11.21
N THR A 63 -12.74 32.56 10.24
CA THR A 63 -13.52 33.80 9.99
C THR A 63 -14.97 33.68 10.46
N PHE A 64 -15.45 32.46 10.72
CA PHE A 64 -16.78 32.22 11.26
C PHE A 64 -16.82 30.95 12.09
N LEU A 65 -17.59 30.98 13.19
CA LEU A 65 -17.90 29.82 14.03
C LEU A 65 -19.34 29.97 14.56
N GLY A 66 -20.22 28.99 14.32
CA GLY A 66 -21.64 29.13 14.64
C GLY A 66 -22.53 27.97 14.17
N SER A 67 -23.77 28.28 13.79
CA SER A 67 -24.76 27.28 13.35
C SER A 67 -24.68 26.97 11.85
N ASN A 68 -25.23 25.83 11.45
CA ASN A 68 -25.34 25.42 10.04
C ASN A 68 -26.12 26.41 9.16
N SER A 69 -27.10 27.09 9.73
CA SER A 69 -27.89 28.09 9.00
C SER A 69 -27.08 29.35 8.70
N CYS A 70 -26.19 29.74 9.60
CA CYS A 70 -25.44 30.99 9.55
C CYS A 70 -24.13 30.89 8.76
N VAL A 71 -23.59 29.69 8.51
CA VAL A 71 -22.38 29.51 7.67
C VAL A 71 -22.65 29.62 6.17
N LYS A 72 -23.90 29.42 5.73
CA LYS A 72 -24.29 29.41 4.31
C LYS A 72 -23.81 30.62 3.49
N PRO A 73 -23.83 31.87 4.00
CA PRO A 73 -23.34 33.03 3.27
C PRO A 73 -21.84 32.99 2.94
N PHE A 74 -21.04 32.15 3.62
CA PHE A 74 -19.61 31.99 3.38
C PHE A 74 -19.31 30.93 2.30
N ILE A 75 -20.31 30.24 1.77
CA ILE A 75 -20.12 29.17 0.77
C ILE A 75 -20.29 29.75 -0.65
N GLY A 76 -19.19 29.83 -1.40
CA GLY A 76 -19.17 30.17 -2.82
C GLY A 76 -18.91 28.95 -3.73
N PRO A 77 -18.85 29.15 -5.05
CA PRO A 77 -18.63 28.07 -6.02
C PRO A 77 -17.24 27.41 -5.91
N GLU A 78 -16.25 28.09 -5.31
CA GLU A 78 -14.89 27.58 -5.12
C GLU A 78 -14.59 27.16 -3.67
N THR A 79 -15.54 27.34 -2.74
CA THR A 79 -15.37 26.97 -1.33
C THR A 79 -15.36 25.46 -1.17
N ALA A 80 -14.33 24.90 -0.53
CA ALA A 80 -14.31 23.51 -0.13
C ALA A 80 -15.23 23.28 1.07
N VAL A 81 -16.28 22.46 0.92
CA VAL A 81 -17.24 22.19 2.02
C VAL A 81 -17.06 20.77 2.54
N PHE A 82 -16.73 20.65 3.83
CA PHE A 82 -16.64 19.40 4.57
C PHE A 82 -17.91 19.19 5.41
N ASP A 83 -18.65 18.12 5.11
CA ASP A 83 -19.79 17.70 5.90
C ASP A 83 -19.34 16.71 6.98
N LEU A 84 -19.60 17.05 8.23
CA LEU A 84 -19.21 16.26 9.39
C LEU A 84 -20.26 15.20 9.77
N GLU A 85 -21.33 15.06 8.98
CA GLU A 85 -22.33 13.99 9.05
C GLU A 85 -23.06 13.85 10.41
N GLY A 86 -23.05 14.89 11.23
CA GLY A 86 -23.65 14.93 12.57
C GLY A 86 -22.90 14.13 13.64
N ARG A 87 -22.01 13.22 13.24
CA ARG A 87 -21.32 12.25 14.12
C ARG A 87 -19.82 12.51 14.30
N ARG A 88 -19.18 13.24 13.36
CA ARG A 88 -17.76 13.59 13.47
C ARG A 88 -17.56 14.82 14.34
N MET A 89 -16.41 14.87 15.00
CA MET A 89 -16.00 15.99 15.86
C MET A 89 -14.87 16.77 15.21
N ALA A 90 -14.97 18.09 15.14
CA ALA A 90 -13.84 18.95 14.80
C ALA A 90 -13.33 19.68 16.05
N MET A 91 -12.02 19.80 16.18
CA MET A 91 -11.36 20.41 17.34
C MET A 91 -10.00 21.01 16.93
N PRO A 92 -9.33 21.80 17.81
CA PRO A 92 -7.98 22.27 17.55
C PRO A 92 -7.01 21.11 17.31
N GLY A 93 -6.02 21.35 16.44
CA GLY A 93 -4.87 20.46 16.28
C GLY A 93 -4.09 20.30 17.57
N LEU A 94 -3.41 19.17 17.70
CA LEU A 94 -2.65 18.82 18.90
C LEU A 94 -1.35 19.61 18.96
N VAL A 95 -0.97 20.00 20.18
CA VAL A 95 0.25 20.71 20.52
C VAL A 95 1.00 19.89 21.56
N ASP A 96 2.04 19.20 21.11
CA ASP A 96 2.93 18.45 21.97
C ASP A 96 4.12 19.34 22.37
N ALA A 97 4.20 19.67 23.66
CA ALA A 97 5.17 20.60 24.22
C ALA A 97 6.49 19.93 24.65
N HIS A 98 6.69 18.64 24.37
CA HIS A 98 7.96 17.99 24.65
C HIS A 98 8.13 16.70 23.83
N MET A 99 9.08 16.72 22.88
CA MET A 99 9.46 15.54 22.10
C MET A 99 10.87 15.68 21.49
N HIS A 100 11.32 14.63 20.82
CA HIS A 100 12.61 14.53 20.11
C HIS A 100 12.46 14.02 18.66
N PRO A 101 11.82 14.80 17.76
CA PRO A 101 11.41 14.38 16.42
C PRO A 101 12.54 13.86 15.53
N ILE A 102 13.76 14.40 15.60
CA ILE A 102 14.87 13.86 14.78
C ILE A 102 15.22 12.44 15.24
N SER A 103 15.29 12.22 16.56
CA SER A 103 15.54 10.90 17.15
C SER A 103 14.42 9.91 16.83
N GLY A 104 13.16 10.34 16.96
CA GLY A 104 12.00 9.52 16.63
C GLY A 104 11.93 9.17 15.14
N GLY A 105 12.18 10.15 14.28
CA GLY A 105 12.31 9.94 12.84
C GLY A 105 13.43 8.98 12.47
N ALA A 106 14.57 9.02 13.15
CA ALA A 106 15.66 8.07 12.95
C ALA A 106 15.26 6.65 13.38
N ALA A 107 14.47 6.51 14.45
CA ALA A 107 13.93 5.23 14.88
C ALA A 107 12.99 4.60 13.84
N LEU A 108 12.28 5.40 13.02
CA LEU A 108 11.44 4.90 11.92
C LEU A 108 12.25 4.39 10.71
N LEU A 109 13.50 4.82 10.57
CA LEU A 109 14.33 4.55 9.39
C LEU A 109 15.46 3.52 9.64
N LYS A 110 15.62 3.06 10.89
CA LYS A 110 16.64 2.09 11.32
C LYS A 110 16.00 0.79 11.78
N CYS A 111 16.80 -0.23 12.08
CA CYS A 111 16.31 -1.45 12.73
C CYS A 111 15.71 -1.09 14.09
N ASN A 112 14.49 -1.52 14.35
CA ASN A 112 13.71 -1.06 15.49
C ASN A 112 12.84 -2.19 16.05
N LEU A 113 12.95 -2.45 17.35
CA LEU A 113 12.19 -3.48 18.07
C LEU A 113 10.78 -3.01 18.46
N ASN A 114 10.41 -1.78 18.11
CA ASN A 114 9.11 -1.17 18.30
C ASN A 114 8.58 -1.27 19.73
N TYR A 115 9.47 -1.16 20.73
CA TYR A 115 9.13 -1.15 22.16
C TYR A 115 8.40 -2.43 22.63
N GLN A 116 8.42 -3.50 21.84
CA GLN A 116 7.67 -4.71 22.15
C GLN A 116 8.35 -5.48 23.31
N PRO A 117 7.58 -6.00 24.28
CA PRO A 117 8.10 -6.84 25.36
C PRO A 117 8.45 -8.25 24.83
N LEU A 118 9.55 -8.34 24.07
CA LEU A 118 9.98 -9.55 23.38
C LEU A 118 10.97 -10.37 24.20
N GLY A 119 10.78 -11.69 24.22
CA GLY A 119 11.79 -12.62 24.74
C GLY A 119 13.03 -12.71 23.83
N LEU A 120 14.17 -13.16 24.38
CA LEU A 120 15.47 -13.18 23.71
C LEU A 120 15.47 -13.75 22.30
N LYS A 121 14.79 -14.88 22.08
CA LYS A 121 14.75 -15.51 20.76
C LYS A 121 14.12 -14.58 19.71
N ALA A 122 13.01 -13.92 20.05
CA ALA A 122 12.32 -13.02 19.13
C ALA A 122 13.16 -11.77 18.85
N VAL A 123 13.85 -11.22 19.86
CA VAL A 123 14.80 -10.12 19.67
C VAL A 123 15.92 -10.53 18.71
N LEU A 124 16.57 -11.68 18.93
CA LEU A 124 17.65 -12.16 18.06
C LEU A 124 17.16 -12.44 16.63
N ASP A 125 15.99 -13.07 16.48
CA ASP A 125 15.39 -13.31 15.16
C ASP A 125 15.12 -12.00 14.41
N HIS A 126 14.64 -10.97 15.11
CA HIS A 126 14.40 -9.64 14.52
C HIS A 126 15.71 -8.96 14.11
N ILE A 127 16.73 -8.97 14.98
CA ILE A 127 18.05 -8.40 14.65
C ILE A 127 18.67 -9.15 13.46
N GLN A 128 18.54 -10.48 13.40
CA GLN A 128 19.00 -11.26 12.25
C GLN A 128 18.27 -10.84 10.97
N SER A 129 16.95 -10.61 11.03
CA SER A 129 16.19 -10.13 9.88
C SER A 129 16.65 -8.75 9.40
N CYS A 130 17.02 -7.86 10.31
CA CYS A 130 17.60 -6.56 9.93
C CYS A 130 18.96 -6.72 9.23
N LEU A 131 19.81 -7.62 9.73
CA LEU A 131 21.10 -7.94 9.09
C LEU A 131 20.91 -8.53 7.68
N ASP A 132 19.98 -9.46 7.53
CA ASP A 132 19.68 -10.13 6.26
C ASP A 132 19.08 -9.15 5.22
N GLY A 133 18.44 -8.08 5.69
CA GLY A 133 17.86 -7.01 4.86
C GLY A 133 18.87 -5.99 4.31
N GLU A 134 20.12 -6.00 4.79
CA GLU A 134 21.19 -5.08 4.37
C GLU A 134 22.42 -5.84 3.79
N PRO A 135 22.25 -6.70 2.77
CA PRO A 135 23.33 -7.56 2.27
C PRO A 135 24.48 -6.79 1.61
N GLU A 136 24.29 -5.53 1.27
CA GLU A 136 25.29 -4.64 0.66
C GLU A 136 26.25 -4.01 1.68
N LYS A 137 25.96 -4.11 2.98
CA LYS A 137 26.80 -3.57 4.06
C LYS A 137 27.98 -4.49 4.35
N SER A 138 29.14 -3.89 4.54
CA SER A 138 30.38 -4.60 4.84
C SER A 138 30.45 -5.00 6.32
N ASP A 139 31.37 -5.92 6.65
CA ASP A 139 31.63 -6.32 8.04
C ASP A 139 32.14 -5.17 8.95
N GLN A 140 32.47 -4.00 8.39
CA GLN A 140 32.88 -2.80 9.14
C GLN A 140 31.71 -1.85 9.45
N ASP A 141 30.57 -2.05 8.80
CA ASP A 141 29.39 -1.20 9.01
C ASP A 141 28.64 -1.62 10.27
N TRP A 142 28.34 -0.67 11.14
CA TRP A 142 27.57 -0.93 12.36
C TRP A 142 26.11 -1.25 12.03
N LEU A 143 25.49 -2.12 12.82
CA LEU A 143 24.03 -2.21 12.91
C LEU A 143 23.57 -1.51 14.19
N GLU A 144 22.66 -0.55 14.01
CA GLU A 144 21.95 0.13 15.09
C GLU A 144 20.57 -0.48 15.24
N VAL A 145 20.27 -0.99 16.43
CA VAL A 145 18.94 -1.50 16.80
C VAL A 145 18.38 -0.60 17.89
N LEU A 146 17.17 -0.07 17.68
CA LEU A 146 16.57 0.93 18.57
C LEU A 146 15.31 0.40 19.28
N SER A 147 14.92 1.11 20.33
CA SER A 147 13.68 0.90 21.09
C SER A 147 13.51 -0.52 21.64
N MET A 148 14.60 -1.07 22.19
CA MET A 148 14.58 -2.37 22.87
C MET A 148 13.89 -2.26 24.25
N ASP A 149 12.88 -3.09 24.52
CA ASP A 149 12.40 -3.29 25.89
C ASP A 149 13.42 -4.12 26.68
N TRP A 150 14.35 -3.42 27.34
CA TRP A 150 15.40 -4.05 28.14
C TRP A 150 14.84 -4.77 29.37
N TYR A 151 13.75 -4.29 29.96
CA TYR A 151 13.24 -4.77 31.24
C TYR A 151 12.68 -6.19 31.11
N THR A 152 11.77 -6.40 30.16
CA THR A 152 11.26 -7.75 29.86
C THR A 152 12.39 -8.66 29.38
N LEU A 153 13.27 -8.17 28.51
CA LEU A 153 14.36 -8.97 27.96
C LEU A 153 15.31 -9.46 29.07
N ALA A 154 15.71 -8.60 30.01
CA ALA A 154 16.62 -8.94 31.09
C ALA A 154 16.00 -9.92 32.11
N GLU A 155 14.70 -9.83 32.38
CA GLU A 155 14.01 -10.74 33.30
C GLU A 155 13.82 -12.15 32.70
N ASP A 156 13.43 -12.25 31.43
CA ASP A 156 13.06 -13.54 30.82
C ASP A 156 14.25 -14.41 30.35
N SER A 157 15.43 -13.82 30.17
CA SER A 157 16.47 -14.40 29.32
C SER A 157 17.68 -15.00 30.05
N GLY A 158 17.77 -14.84 31.36
CA GLY A 158 19.01 -15.13 32.11
C GLY A 158 20.14 -14.16 31.77
N PRO A 159 21.43 -14.46 32.07
CA PRO A 159 22.52 -13.51 31.88
C PRO A 159 22.74 -13.17 30.39
N ILE A 160 22.45 -11.93 30.02
CA ILE A 160 22.67 -11.39 28.67
C ILE A 160 24.09 -10.82 28.59
N THR A 161 24.83 -11.17 27.52
CA THR A 161 26.20 -10.70 27.32
C THR A 161 26.46 -10.42 25.83
N SER A 162 27.62 -9.90 25.49
CA SER A 162 28.11 -9.74 24.11
C SER A 162 28.07 -11.05 23.32
N LYS A 163 28.38 -12.17 23.97
CA LYS A 163 28.30 -13.52 23.37
C LYS A 163 26.90 -13.93 22.97
N THR A 164 25.88 -13.33 23.59
CA THR A 164 24.49 -13.60 23.26
C THR A 164 24.12 -12.98 21.90
N LEU A 165 24.72 -11.85 21.50
CA LEU A 165 24.58 -11.30 20.14
C LEU A 165 25.49 -12.01 19.13
N ASP A 166 26.62 -12.57 19.56
CA ASP A 166 27.57 -13.26 18.66
C ASP A 166 26.98 -14.54 18.01
N VAL A 167 25.80 -15.00 18.43
CA VAL A 167 25.08 -16.11 17.78
C VAL A 167 24.48 -15.72 16.43
N LEU A 168 24.33 -14.42 16.17
CA LEU A 168 23.86 -13.86 14.90
C LEU A 168 24.88 -14.12 13.80
N LYS A 169 24.42 -14.34 12.58
CA LYS A 169 25.25 -14.69 11.42
C LYS A 169 25.89 -13.46 10.80
N THR A 170 26.73 -12.76 11.55
CA THR A 170 27.43 -11.56 11.08
C THR A 170 28.77 -11.36 11.78
N GLN A 171 29.66 -10.59 11.16
CA GLN A 171 30.88 -10.06 11.79
C GLN A 171 30.77 -8.55 12.09
N ARG A 172 29.64 -7.92 11.73
CA ARG A 172 29.38 -6.49 11.94
C ARG A 172 29.34 -6.15 13.44
N PRO A 173 29.87 -4.99 13.86
CA PRO A 173 29.57 -4.41 15.16
C PRO A 173 28.06 -4.14 15.31
N ILE A 174 27.46 -4.55 16.43
CA ILE A 174 26.04 -4.33 16.74
C ILE A 174 25.92 -3.52 18.02
N VAL A 175 25.03 -2.53 18.02
CA VAL A 175 24.55 -1.86 19.24
C VAL A 175 23.02 -1.87 19.26
N ALA A 176 22.46 -2.49 20.29
CA ALA A 176 21.04 -2.44 20.60
C ALA A 176 20.80 -1.48 21.77
N THR A 177 20.03 -0.43 21.53
CA THR A 177 19.75 0.63 22.50
C THR A 177 18.36 0.43 23.09
N SER A 178 18.25 0.50 24.42
CA SER A 178 16.97 0.45 25.13
C SER A 178 16.05 1.61 24.74
N ALA A 179 14.74 1.42 24.93
CA ALA A 179 13.73 2.46 24.70
C ALA A 179 14.02 3.75 25.48
N ASP A 180 14.38 3.62 26.77
CA ASP A 180 14.79 4.72 27.64
C ASP A 180 16.15 5.34 27.29
N ARG A 181 16.90 4.78 26.33
CA ARG A 181 18.24 5.26 25.91
C ARG A 181 19.34 5.18 26.97
N HIS A 182 19.12 4.48 28.09
CA HIS A 182 20.10 4.35 29.16
C HIS A 182 20.95 3.06 29.11
N THR A 183 20.49 2.04 28.39
CA THR A 183 21.18 0.74 28.28
C THR A 183 21.54 0.41 26.83
N PHE A 184 22.80 0.05 26.62
CA PHE A 184 23.36 -0.30 25.31
C PHE A 184 23.93 -1.70 25.36
N TRP A 185 23.35 -2.62 24.60
CA TRP A 185 23.80 -4.00 24.48
C TRP A 185 24.59 -4.19 23.18
N VAL A 186 25.86 -4.58 23.31
CA VAL A 186 26.80 -4.66 22.19
C VAL A 186 27.43 -6.04 22.06
N ASN A 187 27.74 -6.44 20.83
CA ASN A 187 28.39 -7.72 20.54
C ASN A 187 29.92 -7.66 20.72
N THR A 188 30.61 -8.80 20.61
CA THR A 188 32.08 -8.84 20.80
C THR A 188 32.81 -8.03 19.74
N ALA A 189 32.28 -7.96 18.51
CA ALA A 189 32.85 -7.14 17.43
C ALA A 189 32.84 -5.64 17.79
N ALA A 190 31.74 -5.13 18.36
CA ALA A 190 31.59 -3.74 18.81
C ALA A 190 32.54 -3.38 19.97
N LEU A 191 32.72 -4.29 20.94
CA LEU A 191 33.71 -4.09 22.02
C LEU A 191 35.14 -4.00 21.46
N LYS A 192 35.47 -4.87 20.50
CA LYS A 192 36.81 -4.95 19.89
C LYS A 192 37.14 -3.70 19.07
N VAL A 193 36.24 -3.24 18.22
CA VAL A 193 36.49 -2.04 17.39
C VAL A 193 36.54 -0.76 18.23
N SER A 194 35.92 -0.77 19.42
CA SER A 194 35.91 0.35 20.37
C SER A 194 37.00 0.27 21.45
N ASP A 195 37.92 -0.70 21.38
CA ASP A 195 38.99 -0.92 22.37
C ASP A 195 38.49 -1.04 23.83
N ILE A 196 37.28 -1.54 24.03
CA ILE A 196 36.71 -1.78 25.37
C ILE A 196 37.17 -3.14 25.88
N THR A 197 37.99 -3.13 26.93
CA THR A 197 38.70 -4.30 27.46
C THR A 197 38.55 -4.44 28.98
N ALA A 198 39.15 -5.49 29.55
CA ALA A 198 39.20 -5.68 31.00
C ALA A 198 39.89 -4.54 31.77
N SER A 199 40.75 -3.75 31.11
CA SER A 199 41.41 -2.58 31.70
C SER A 199 40.65 -1.26 31.53
N THR A 200 39.63 -1.21 30.67
CA THR A 200 38.83 0.01 30.48
C THR A 200 38.11 0.34 31.78
N GLN A 201 38.20 1.57 32.29
CA GLN A 201 37.48 1.98 33.50
C GLN A 201 36.09 2.52 33.13
N SER A 202 35.13 2.39 34.04
CA SER A 202 33.84 3.05 33.88
C SER A 202 34.01 4.57 34.01
N PRO A 203 33.45 5.37 33.09
CA PRO A 203 33.54 6.82 33.19
C PRO A 203 32.68 7.35 34.35
N PRO A 204 32.95 8.56 34.87
CA PRO A 204 32.01 9.23 35.76
C PRO A 204 30.61 9.27 35.16
N GLY A 205 29.60 8.87 35.92
CA GLY A 205 28.20 8.86 35.47
C GLY A 205 27.86 7.77 34.44
N GLY A 206 28.66 6.71 34.31
CA GLY A 206 28.32 5.56 33.48
C GLY A 206 28.96 4.27 33.94
N VAL A 207 28.41 3.14 33.51
CA VAL A 207 28.86 1.81 33.95
C VAL A 207 29.21 0.94 32.76
N VAL A 208 30.39 0.32 32.83
CA VAL A 208 30.78 -0.78 31.95
C VAL A 208 30.56 -2.05 32.76
N GLU A 209 29.45 -2.73 32.49
CA GLU A 209 29.07 -3.92 33.25
C GLU A 209 30.09 -5.04 33.01
N ARG A 210 30.38 -5.84 34.06
CA ARG A 210 31.40 -6.89 34.05
C ARG A 210 30.78 -8.26 34.18
N LEU A 211 31.41 -9.24 33.54
CA LEU A 211 31.05 -10.64 33.73
C LEU A 211 31.25 -11.05 35.20
N PRO A 212 30.34 -11.85 35.80
CA PRO A 212 30.48 -12.29 37.18
C PRO A 212 31.83 -12.95 37.47
N GLY A 213 32.57 -12.43 38.45
CA GLY A 213 33.89 -12.93 38.84
C GLY A 213 35.04 -12.60 37.88
N SER A 214 34.84 -11.72 36.89
CA SER A 214 35.86 -11.25 35.95
C SER A 214 35.92 -9.72 35.88
N LEU A 215 37.02 -9.19 35.32
CA LEU A 215 37.13 -7.78 34.89
C LEU A 215 36.72 -7.61 33.41
N ASP A 216 36.42 -8.69 32.69
CA ASP A 216 36.01 -8.63 31.30
C ASP A 216 34.64 -7.91 31.16
N PRO A 217 34.48 -7.01 30.17
CA PRO A 217 33.20 -6.35 29.91
C PRO A 217 32.14 -7.37 29.47
N SER A 218 30.93 -7.26 30.03
CA SER A 218 29.82 -8.15 29.69
C SER A 218 29.23 -7.87 28.32
N GLY A 219 29.46 -6.67 27.75
CA GLY A 219 28.78 -6.19 26.55
C GLY A 219 27.57 -5.29 26.84
N ILE A 220 27.32 -4.97 28.11
CA ILE A 220 26.30 -3.99 28.52
C ILE A 220 27.00 -2.72 28.98
N LEU A 221 26.62 -1.59 28.38
CA LEU A 221 27.09 -0.26 28.72
C LEU A 221 25.90 0.58 29.17
N GLN A 222 26.07 1.35 30.24
CA GLN A 222 25.03 2.21 30.79
C GLN A 222 25.46 3.67 30.82
N ASP A 223 24.53 4.57 30.51
CA ASP A 223 24.69 6.02 30.57
C ASP A 223 25.94 6.52 29.82
N ALA A 224 26.82 7.27 30.49
CA ALA A 224 28.04 7.84 29.92
C ALA A 224 29.01 6.79 29.35
N ALA A 225 28.87 5.51 29.73
CA ALA A 225 29.70 4.44 29.17
C ALA A 225 29.42 4.17 27.69
N SER A 226 28.24 4.54 27.16
CA SER A 226 27.93 4.48 25.74
C SER A 226 28.91 5.31 24.89
N GLY A 227 29.41 6.43 25.42
CA GLY A 227 30.40 7.30 24.77
C GLY A 227 31.78 6.65 24.56
N LEU A 228 32.02 5.46 25.13
CA LEU A 228 33.22 4.66 24.86
C LEU A 228 33.14 3.94 23.50
N LEU A 229 31.96 3.83 22.89
CA LEU A 229 31.79 3.18 21.59
C LEU A 229 32.40 4.04 20.47
N SER A 230 33.18 3.39 19.59
CA SER A 230 33.82 4.04 18.44
C SER A 230 32.88 4.31 17.27
N GLY A 231 31.67 3.74 17.32
CA GLY A 231 30.62 3.91 16.33
C GLY A 231 29.26 3.57 16.92
N PRO A 232 28.18 3.69 16.13
CA PRO A 232 28.14 4.10 14.73
C PRO A 232 28.60 5.54 14.50
N ALA A 233 29.05 5.85 13.28
CA ALA A 233 29.39 7.23 12.93
C ALA A 233 28.14 8.14 13.07
N PRO A 234 28.30 9.40 13.53
CA PRO A 234 27.19 10.35 13.57
C PRO A 234 26.51 10.45 12.20
N ALA A 235 25.18 10.60 12.20
CA ALA A 235 24.42 10.78 10.98
C ALA A 235 24.97 11.96 10.16
N THR A 236 24.71 11.98 8.85
CA THR A 236 24.94 13.18 8.05
C THR A 236 23.75 14.14 8.20
N LEU A 237 23.94 15.42 7.92
CA LEU A 237 22.84 16.40 7.92
C LEU A 237 21.67 15.92 7.04
N GLN A 238 21.98 15.33 5.89
CA GLN A 238 20.97 14.82 4.96
C GLN A 238 20.12 13.69 5.56
N LYS A 239 20.74 12.77 6.32
CA LYS A 239 20.01 11.71 7.03
C LYS A 239 19.12 12.28 8.13
N ASP A 240 19.58 13.29 8.85
CA ASP A 240 18.75 13.95 9.88
C ASP A 240 17.55 14.69 9.24
N VAL A 241 17.71 15.27 8.04
CA VAL A 241 16.61 15.85 7.26
C VAL A 241 15.58 14.77 6.87
N GLU A 242 16.05 13.58 6.45
CA GLU A 242 15.17 12.45 6.16
C GLU A 242 14.41 11.99 7.41
N SER A 243 15.09 11.91 8.56
CA SER A 243 14.47 11.62 9.85
C SER A 243 13.43 12.67 10.24
N ALA A 244 13.73 13.97 10.12
CA ALA A 244 12.78 15.04 10.40
C ALA A 244 11.53 14.96 9.50
N ARG A 245 11.67 14.60 8.23
CA ARG A 245 10.51 14.37 7.33
C ARG A 245 9.67 13.17 7.77
N ALA A 246 10.32 12.06 8.13
CA ALA A 246 9.62 10.88 8.63
C ALA A 246 8.83 11.20 9.91
N ALA A 247 9.41 11.99 10.80
CA ALA A 247 8.74 12.48 12.00
C ALA A 247 7.54 13.38 11.70
N LEU A 248 7.72 14.41 10.86
CA LEU A 248 6.63 15.32 10.49
C LEU A 248 5.45 14.61 9.81
N LYS A 249 5.72 13.51 9.08
CA LYS A 249 4.66 12.66 8.53
C LYS A 249 3.85 12.00 9.65
N LEU A 250 4.51 11.37 10.62
CA LEU A 250 3.85 10.67 11.72
C LEU A 250 3.11 11.64 12.65
N LEU A 251 3.70 12.81 12.95
CA LEU A 251 3.06 13.88 13.71
C LEU A 251 1.74 14.31 13.08
N ARG A 252 1.71 14.49 11.75
CA ARG A 252 0.48 14.81 11.01
C ARG A 252 -0.56 13.69 11.09
N GLU A 253 -0.11 12.43 11.08
CA GLU A 253 -0.97 11.25 11.23
C GLU A 253 -1.55 11.10 12.64
N GLN A 254 -0.99 11.77 13.65
CA GLN A 254 -1.52 11.86 15.01
C GLN A 254 -2.33 13.16 15.25
N GLY A 255 -2.39 14.06 14.26
CA GLY A 255 -3.09 15.34 14.36
C GLY A 255 -2.29 16.45 15.04
N VAL A 256 -0.96 16.27 15.20
CA VAL A 256 -0.06 17.27 15.77
C VAL A 256 0.23 18.37 14.74
N THR A 257 -0.16 19.60 15.05
CA THR A 257 0.08 20.78 14.21
C THR A 257 1.21 21.66 14.74
N THR A 258 1.60 21.46 16.00
CA THR A 258 2.71 22.17 16.65
C THR A 258 3.45 21.22 17.58
N PHE A 259 4.77 21.27 17.56
CA PHE A 259 5.62 20.48 18.46
C PHE A 259 6.73 21.32 19.07
N GLN A 260 7.26 20.89 20.21
CA GLN A 260 8.46 21.42 20.83
C GLN A 260 9.56 20.36 20.87
N GLU A 261 10.66 20.59 20.14
CA GLU A 261 11.90 19.81 20.25
C GLU A 261 12.64 20.25 21.52
N ALA A 262 12.51 19.42 22.55
CA ALA A 262 12.87 19.74 23.91
C ALA A 262 14.38 19.74 24.16
N ALA A 263 15.23 19.28 23.23
CA ALA A 263 16.68 19.33 23.38
C ALA A 263 17.37 19.67 22.06
N SER A 264 17.48 20.97 21.77
CA SER A 264 17.92 21.47 20.47
C SER A 264 19.33 22.05 20.47
N SER A 265 20.00 21.91 19.32
CA SER A 265 21.30 22.52 19.04
C SER A 265 21.29 23.26 17.70
N THR A 266 22.39 23.93 17.35
CA THR A 266 22.55 24.55 16.02
C THR A 266 22.43 23.55 14.87
N ARG A 267 22.72 22.26 15.12
CA ARG A 267 22.50 21.17 14.16
C ARG A 267 21.01 20.93 13.92
N THR A 268 20.21 20.88 14.98
CA THR A 268 18.74 20.77 14.92
C THR A 268 18.16 21.91 14.07
N ALA A 269 18.63 23.14 14.31
CA ALA A 269 18.22 24.30 13.51
C ALA A 269 18.52 24.12 12.01
N ALA A 270 19.73 23.66 11.67
CA ALA A 270 20.12 23.44 10.27
C ALA A 270 19.26 22.37 9.57
N VAL A 271 18.82 21.34 10.31
CA VAL A 271 17.93 20.29 9.78
C VAL A 271 16.56 20.84 9.45
N PHE A 272 15.89 21.48 10.40
CA PHE A 272 14.54 22.00 10.18
C PHE A 272 14.52 23.20 9.23
N GLU A 273 15.58 24.01 9.17
CA GLU A 273 15.72 25.06 8.17
C GLU A 273 15.87 24.48 6.75
N ALA A 274 16.57 23.34 6.60
CA ALA A 274 16.62 22.63 5.33
C ALA A 274 15.24 22.11 4.91
N VAL A 275 14.48 21.51 5.84
CA VAL A 275 13.09 21.05 5.60
C VAL A 275 12.15 22.22 5.30
N LYS A 276 12.36 23.37 5.94
CA LYS A 276 11.59 24.59 5.67
C LYS A 276 11.86 25.13 4.26
N LYS A 277 13.13 25.23 3.88
CA LYS A 277 13.56 25.78 2.58
C LYS A 277 13.02 25.01 1.38
N GLU A 278 12.74 23.73 1.54
CA GLU A 278 12.11 22.87 0.53
C GLU A 278 10.58 22.83 0.60
N GLY A 279 9.95 23.55 1.54
CA GLY A 279 8.50 23.54 1.73
C GLY A 279 7.95 22.27 2.39
N GLY A 280 8.79 21.56 3.16
CA GLY A 280 8.47 20.26 3.76
C GLY A 280 7.89 20.32 5.19
N LEU A 281 7.84 21.48 5.84
CA LEU A 281 7.26 21.61 7.18
C LEU A 281 5.74 21.43 7.14
N SER A 282 5.21 20.55 8.00
CA SER A 282 3.76 20.40 8.18
C SER A 282 3.26 20.68 9.59
N ALA A 283 4.16 21.06 10.48
CA ALA A 283 3.85 21.48 11.84
C ALA A 283 4.80 22.61 12.24
N ARG A 284 4.35 23.48 13.14
CA ARG A 284 5.17 24.55 13.72
C ARG A 284 6.15 23.93 14.72
N GLY A 285 7.41 24.33 14.64
CA GLY A 285 8.46 23.81 15.52
C GLY A 285 8.87 24.86 16.53
N PHE A 286 8.83 24.50 17.80
CA PHE A 286 9.43 25.23 18.91
C PHE A 286 10.67 24.48 19.38
N PHE A 287 11.72 25.19 19.76
CA PHE A 287 13.03 24.58 20.01
C PHE A 287 13.66 25.13 21.28
N ASP A 288 14.05 24.22 22.16
CA ASP A 288 14.69 24.54 23.42
C ASP A 288 16.21 24.40 23.30
N HIS A 289 16.94 25.50 23.46
CA HIS A 289 18.40 25.46 23.37
C HIS A 289 18.98 24.72 24.58
N LEU A 290 19.65 23.59 24.35
CA LEU A 290 20.21 22.77 25.43
C LEU A 290 21.39 23.47 26.11
N ILE A 291 21.33 23.60 27.44
CA ILE A 291 22.40 24.19 28.24
C ILE A 291 22.85 23.26 29.39
N SER A 292 24.12 23.39 29.76
CA SER A 292 24.74 22.64 30.85
C SER A 292 25.00 23.51 32.08
N ALA A 293 25.14 22.88 33.24
CA ALA A 293 25.45 23.57 34.49
C ALA A 293 26.78 24.33 34.39
N PRO A 294 26.82 25.66 34.68
CA PRO A 294 28.08 26.36 34.85
C PRO A 294 28.76 25.87 36.14
N ASN A 295 30.09 25.97 36.21
CA ASN A 295 30.83 25.45 37.37
C ASN A 295 30.65 26.33 38.63
N SER A 296 30.19 27.57 38.46
CA SER A 296 29.96 28.53 39.54
C SER A 296 28.98 29.63 39.13
N THR A 297 28.42 30.35 40.12
CA THR A 297 27.53 31.50 39.90
C THR A 297 28.19 32.65 39.14
N ALA A 298 29.53 32.75 39.14
CA ALA A 298 30.26 33.79 38.41
C ALA A 298 30.20 33.62 36.88
N GLU A 299 29.95 32.40 36.38
CA GLU A 299 29.87 32.08 34.95
C GLU A 299 28.46 32.29 34.37
N VAL A 300 27.44 32.46 35.22
CA VAL A 300 26.02 32.57 34.83
C VAL A 300 25.76 33.71 33.86
N ALA A 301 26.37 34.89 34.08
CA ALA A 301 26.15 36.04 33.21
C ALA A 301 26.62 35.78 31.76
N ALA A 302 27.73 35.04 31.59
CA ALA A 302 28.25 34.68 30.28
C ALA A 302 27.35 33.65 29.58
N LEU A 303 26.87 32.64 30.33
CA LEU A 303 25.92 31.65 29.83
C LEU A 303 24.61 32.30 29.35
N VAL A 304 24.06 33.24 30.13
CA VAL A 304 22.83 33.96 29.74
C VAL A 304 23.04 34.77 28.45
N GLU A 305 24.18 35.44 28.29
CA GLU A 305 24.50 36.17 27.07
C GLU A 305 24.65 35.26 25.85
N GLU A 306 25.29 34.09 26.01
CA GLU A 306 25.39 33.07 24.97
C GLU A 306 24.00 32.60 24.52
N VAL A 307 23.14 32.24 25.48
CA VAL A 307 21.77 31.76 25.22
C VAL A 307 20.97 32.81 24.47
N VAL A 308 20.95 34.06 24.94
CA VAL A 308 20.20 35.15 24.31
C VAL A 308 20.67 35.37 22.86
N ASN A 309 21.98 35.31 22.61
CA ASN A 309 22.52 35.43 21.26
C ASN A 309 22.09 34.25 20.37
N ALA A 310 22.20 33.02 20.87
CA ALA A 310 21.84 31.81 20.14
C ALA A 310 20.34 31.79 19.79
N THR A 311 19.45 32.02 20.76
CA THR A 311 18.00 32.02 20.54
C THR A 311 17.58 33.17 19.61
N THR A 312 18.12 34.36 19.78
CA THR A 312 17.84 35.50 18.88
C THR A 312 18.27 35.22 17.43
N GLN A 313 19.42 34.58 17.22
CA GLN A 313 19.93 34.27 15.89
C GLN A 313 19.11 33.18 15.17
N LEU A 314 18.64 32.17 15.92
CA LEU A 314 17.96 31.01 15.38
C LEU A 314 16.45 31.21 15.23
N ASN A 315 15.86 32.15 15.98
CA ASN A 315 14.42 32.39 15.97
C ASN A 315 13.93 32.99 14.65
N ASP A 316 12.86 32.43 14.09
CA ASP A 316 12.18 33.05 12.95
C ASP A 316 11.60 34.41 13.31
N PRO A 317 11.95 35.48 12.59
CA PRO A 317 11.48 36.83 12.90
C PRO A 317 10.02 37.07 12.48
N ALA A 318 9.44 36.22 11.65
CA ALA A 318 8.04 36.33 11.21
C ALA A 318 7.07 35.92 12.33
N ASP A 319 5.97 36.65 12.51
CA ASP A 319 4.90 36.26 13.45
C ASP A 319 4.27 34.91 13.06
N LEU A 320 3.57 34.28 14.00
CA LEU A 320 2.86 33.02 13.73
C LEU A 320 1.75 33.26 12.70
N GLY A 321 1.78 32.48 11.62
CA GLY A 321 0.81 32.54 10.53
C GLY A 321 0.39 31.15 10.03
N PRO A 322 -0.36 31.10 8.91
CA PRO A 322 -0.77 29.83 8.31
C PRO A 322 0.41 28.95 7.90
N GLU A 323 1.51 29.55 7.44
CA GLU A 323 2.75 28.85 7.14
C GLU A 323 3.50 28.48 8.43
N PRO A 324 4.01 27.24 8.56
CA PRO A 324 4.78 26.83 9.74
C PRO A 324 6.08 27.62 9.92
N ALA A 325 6.37 27.99 11.17
CA ALA A 325 7.58 28.71 11.57
C ALA A 325 8.42 27.88 12.57
N LEU A 326 9.69 28.26 12.70
CA LEU A 326 10.68 27.71 13.64
C LEU A 326 10.97 28.75 14.74
N LYS A 327 10.51 28.49 15.96
CA LYS A 327 10.58 29.44 17.08
C LYS A 327 11.59 29.00 18.13
N TRP A 328 12.44 29.94 18.56
CA TRP A 328 13.50 29.73 19.54
C TRP A 328 13.42 30.79 20.63
N HIS A 329 12.82 30.43 21.77
CA HIS A 329 12.63 31.37 22.89
C HIS A 329 12.81 30.72 24.27
N ALA A 330 13.22 29.45 24.32
CA ALA A 330 13.39 28.70 25.56
C ALA A 330 14.71 27.91 25.59
N VAL A 331 15.08 27.44 26.78
CA VAL A 331 16.23 26.55 27.01
C VAL A 331 15.80 25.22 27.61
N LYS A 332 16.63 24.20 27.40
CA LYS A 332 16.52 22.91 28.09
C LYS A 332 17.59 22.77 29.16
N ILE A 333 17.17 22.39 30.37
CA ILE A 333 18.03 22.15 31.52
C ILE A 333 17.79 20.73 32.03
N PHE A 334 18.85 19.97 32.31
CA PHE A 334 18.77 18.67 32.98
C PHE A 334 19.20 18.80 34.43
N VAL A 335 18.29 18.56 35.39
CA VAL A 335 18.58 18.63 36.83
C VAL A 335 18.90 17.26 37.42
N ASP A 336 18.39 16.18 36.85
CA ASP A 336 18.69 14.80 37.24
C ASP A 336 18.62 13.82 36.05
N GLY A 337 18.78 12.52 36.34
CA GLY A 337 18.55 11.43 35.40
C GLY A 337 17.25 10.70 35.69
N ILE A 338 17.16 9.43 35.34
CA ILE A 338 15.93 8.64 35.39
C ILE A 338 15.72 7.89 36.71
N ILE A 339 14.47 7.69 37.09
CA ILE A 339 14.11 6.97 38.33
C ILE A 339 13.96 5.45 38.17
N MET A 340 14.04 4.94 36.95
CA MET A 340 13.71 3.55 36.63
C MET A 340 14.77 2.58 37.17
N TYR A 341 14.31 1.44 37.70
CA TYR A 341 15.18 0.38 38.19
C TYR A 341 15.70 -0.47 37.02
N PRO A 342 17.02 -0.73 36.87
CA PRO A 342 18.05 -0.57 37.91
C PRO A 342 18.91 0.70 37.81
N ALA A 343 18.66 1.62 36.86
CA ALA A 343 19.48 2.81 36.63
C ALA A 343 19.58 3.70 37.88
N ASN A 344 18.44 4.11 38.46
CA ASN A 344 18.34 4.89 39.70
C ASN A 344 19.27 6.13 39.72
N THR A 345 19.24 6.95 38.67
CA THR A 345 20.09 8.16 38.53
C THR A 345 19.34 9.46 38.83
N GLY A 346 18.01 9.40 38.96
CA GLY A 346 17.16 10.51 39.41
C GLY A 346 17.42 10.91 40.86
N ALA A 347 17.23 12.20 41.17
CA ALA A 347 17.50 12.72 42.51
C ALA A 347 16.25 12.63 43.39
N LEU A 348 16.33 11.89 44.50
CA LEU A 348 15.18 11.66 45.40
C LEU A 348 15.39 12.27 46.80
N ILE A 349 14.31 12.62 47.50
CA ILE A 349 14.32 13.12 48.88
C ILE A 349 14.66 12.01 49.87
N GLU A 350 14.09 10.82 49.64
CA GLU A 350 14.40 9.62 50.40
C GLU A 350 15.19 8.61 49.53
N PRO A 351 16.03 7.73 50.09
CA PRO A 351 16.78 6.76 49.30
C PRO A 351 15.89 5.78 48.53
N TYR A 352 16.37 5.29 47.37
CA TYR A 352 15.73 4.18 46.64
C TYR A 352 15.67 2.90 47.48
N PHE A 353 14.67 2.06 47.24
CA PHE A 353 14.63 0.71 47.76
C PHE A 353 15.36 -0.23 46.80
N LEU A 354 16.23 -1.09 47.32
CA LEU A 354 16.97 -2.10 46.55
C LEU A 354 16.77 -3.50 47.16
N PRO A 355 16.90 -4.58 46.36
CA PRO A 355 16.75 -5.93 46.86
C PRO A 355 17.88 -6.27 47.85
N VAL A 356 17.52 -6.89 48.98
CA VAL A 356 18.48 -7.31 50.01
C VAL A 356 19.07 -8.65 49.62
N GLY A 357 20.25 -8.65 49.00
CA GLY A 357 20.87 -9.86 48.44
C GLY A 357 19.98 -10.56 47.42
N ASN A 358 20.03 -11.89 47.34
CA ASN A 358 19.14 -12.68 46.48
C ASN A 358 17.80 -13.03 47.16
N THR A 359 17.25 -12.12 47.99
CA THR A 359 15.95 -12.33 48.67
C THR A 359 14.84 -11.55 47.97
N SER A 360 13.57 -11.87 48.29
CA SER A 360 12.42 -11.09 47.83
C SER A 360 12.16 -9.80 48.63
N VAL A 361 13.02 -9.49 49.61
CA VAL A 361 12.89 -8.33 50.51
C VAL A 361 13.57 -7.11 49.89
N TRP A 362 12.88 -5.96 49.90
CA TRP A 362 13.40 -4.67 49.45
C TRP A 362 13.54 -3.72 50.64
N ALA A 363 14.65 -3.00 50.73
CA ALA A 363 14.94 -2.07 51.82
C ALA A 363 15.60 -0.79 51.28
N PRO A 364 15.43 0.36 51.97
CA PRO A 364 16.09 1.60 51.57
C PRO A 364 17.61 1.44 51.61
N ASN A 365 18.29 1.87 50.56
CA ASN A 365 19.75 1.82 50.47
C ASN A 365 20.36 3.24 50.50
N SER A 366 20.96 3.61 51.63
CA SER A 366 21.60 4.92 51.82
C SER A 366 22.99 5.07 51.20
N GLU A 367 23.56 4.01 50.60
CA GLU A 367 24.90 4.06 49.99
C GLU A 367 24.89 4.56 48.53
N LYS A 368 23.73 4.61 47.86
CA LYS A 368 23.51 5.18 46.53
C LYS A 368 22.37 6.20 46.58
N TRP A 369 22.72 7.48 46.67
CA TRP A 369 21.76 8.58 46.73
C TRP A 369 22.21 9.69 45.76
N PRO A 370 21.69 9.70 44.52
CA PRO A 370 22.10 10.69 43.50
C PRO A 370 21.77 12.11 43.93
N GLU A 371 22.71 13.04 43.72
CA GLU A 371 22.51 14.47 43.91
C GLU A 371 22.06 15.12 42.59
N PRO A 372 21.24 16.20 42.64
CA PRO A 372 20.93 16.99 41.45
C PRO A 372 22.20 17.50 40.73
N TYR A 373 22.19 17.51 39.41
CA TYR A 373 23.29 18.02 38.57
C TYR A 373 23.52 19.53 38.75
N TRP A 374 22.52 20.24 39.26
CA TRP A 374 22.56 21.66 39.54
C TRP A 374 22.34 21.91 41.03
N SER A 375 23.17 22.77 41.62
CA SER A 375 22.83 23.35 42.92
C SER A 375 21.68 24.35 42.76
N THR A 376 20.81 24.46 43.79
CA THR A 376 19.70 25.43 43.81
C THR A 376 20.17 26.86 43.56
N GLU A 377 21.32 27.25 44.13
CA GLU A 377 21.88 28.60 43.96
C GLU A 377 22.23 28.92 42.50
N ILE A 378 22.87 27.99 41.80
CA ILE A 378 23.25 28.17 40.39
C ILE A 378 21.99 28.16 39.51
N LEU A 379 21.06 27.22 39.75
CA LEU A 379 19.82 27.13 38.98
C LEU A 379 18.97 28.41 39.15
N ALA A 380 18.82 28.92 40.37
CA ALA A 380 18.11 30.16 40.65
C ALA A 380 18.72 31.36 39.92
N ALA A 381 20.06 31.50 39.94
CA ALA A 381 20.76 32.56 39.25
C ALA A 381 20.60 32.49 37.72
N VAL A 382 20.64 31.29 37.14
CA VAL A 382 20.41 31.09 35.70
C VAL A 382 18.96 31.42 35.32
N LEU A 383 17.97 30.89 36.05
CA LEU A 383 16.56 31.19 35.79
C LEU A 383 16.25 32.68 35.91
N GLU A 384 16.77 33.34 36.95
CA GLU A 384 16.65 34.80 37.10
C GLU A 384 17.24 35.54 35.89
N GLY A 385 18.45 35.16 35.45
CA GLY A 385 19.11 35.78 34.30
C GLY A 385 18.36 35.59 32.98
N LEU A 386 17.78 34.40 32.76
CA LEU A 386 17.01 34.07 31.56
C LEU A 386 15.63 34.76 31.53
N ILE A 387 14.88 34.70 32.63
CA ILE A 387 13.54 35.29 32.73
C ILE A 387 13.60 36.81 32.54
N LEU A 388 14.60 37.49 33.12
CA LEU A 388 14.81 38.92 32.92
C LEU A 388 15.12 39.31 31.47
N LYS A 389 15.47 38.34 30.62
CA LYS A 389 15.69 38.51 29.18
C LYS A 389 14.54 37.99 28.32
N GLY A 390 13.46 37.52 28.94
CA GLY A 390 12.31 36.95 28.23
C GLY A 390 12.60 35.58 27.60
N ILE A 391 13.58 34.85 28.13
CA ILE A 391 13.86 33.47 27.73
C ILE A 391 13.19 32.54 28.73
N ASP A 392 12.34 31.65 28.22
CA ASP A 392 11.63 30.64 29.00
C ASP A 392 12.52 29.41 29.23
N ALA A 393 12.10 28.48 30.08
CA ALA A 393 12.90 27.30 30.41
C ALA A 393 12.05 26.05 30.51
N GLN A 394 12.63 24.93 30.07
CA GLN A 394 12.12 23.60 30.31
C GLN A 394 13.17 22.78 31.07
N ILE A 395 12.80 22.22 32.20
CA ILE A 395 13.71 21.63 33.17
C ILE A 395 13.33 20.16 33.36
N HIS A 396 14.19 19.23 32.97
CA HIS A 396 14.01 17.81 33.25
C HIS A 396 14.14 17.54 34.75
N VAL A 397 13.08 16.98 35.35
CA VAL A 397 12.97 16.68 36.78
C VAL A 397 12.14 15.40 37.01
N ASP A 398 12.78 14.22 37.04
CA ASP A 398 12.04 12.97 37.26
C ASP A 398 11.82 12.71 38.75
N GLY A 399 12.85 12.97 39.56
CA GLY A 399 12.83 12.73 40.99
C GLY A 399 12.26 13.89 41.83
N ASP A 400 11.68 13.55 42.99
CA ASP A 400 11.06 14.52 43.90
C ASP A 400 12.05 15.56 44.48
N MET A 401 13.35 15.25 44.59
CA MET A 401 14.37 16.25 44.97
C MET A 401 14.71 17.19 43.80
N ALA A 402 14.68 16.71 42.57
CA ALA A 402 14.90 17.55 41.39
C ALA A 402 13.75 18.54 41.20
N VAL A 403 12.50 18.08 41.35
CA VAL A 403 11.30 18.93 41.37
C VAL A 403 11.43 20.00 42.46
N ARG A 404 11.77 19.61 43.69
CA ARG A 404 11.97 20.56 44.80
C ARG A 404 13.06 21.58 44.52
N THR A 405 14.19 21.15 43.93
CA THR A 405 15.30 22.02 43.57
C THR A 405 14.88 23.09 42.55
N ALA A 406 14.10 22.70 41.54
CA ALA A 406 13.57 23.63 40.54
C ALA A 406 12.52 24.60 41.14
N LEU A 407 11.62 24.11 42.00
CA LEU A 407 10.63 24.94 42.68
C LEU A 407 11.28 25.90 43.68
N ASP A 408 12.34 25.50 44.37
CA ASP A 408 13.10 26.39 45.26
C ASP A 408 13.82 27.48 44.47
N ALA A 409 14.36 27.16 43.30
CA ALA A 409 14.96 28.15 42.40
C ALA A 409 13.93 29.16 41.87
N LEU A 410 12.72 28.71 41.54
CA LEU A 410 11.61 29.58 41.16
C LEU A 410 11.07 30.41 42.33
N GLN A 411 11.02 29.85 43.53
CA GLN A 411 10.65 30.57 44.76
C GLN A 411 11.62 31.73 45.01
N ASP A 412 12.93 31.51 44.88
CA ASP A 412 13.93 32.58 45.01
C ASP A 412 13.70 33.72 44.00
N PHE A 413 13.39 33.39 42.74
CA PHE A 413 13.01 34.38 41.74
C PHE A 413 11.74 35.16 42.14
N ARG A 414 10.71 34.44 42.60
CA ARG A 414 9.42 35.02 43.01
C ARG A 414 9.55 35.92 44.24
N ASP A 415 10.38 35.54 45.20
CA ASP A 415 10.64 36.33 46.39
C ASP A 415 11.35 37.66 46.07
N LYS A 416 12.19 37.67 45.02
CA LYS A 416 12.90 38.87 44.54
C LYS A 416 12.04 39.78 43.65
N HIS A 417 11.20 39.22 42.77
CA HIS A 417 10.54 39.96 41.68
C HIS A 417 9.00 39.97 41.72
N GLY A 418 8.37 39.16 42.58
CA GLY A 418 6.91 39.09 42.70
C GLY A 418 6.18 38.58 41.44
N ASP A 419 5.07 39.22 41.07
CA ASP A 419 4.20 38.89 39.92
C ASP A 419 4.49 39.73 38.66
N GLU A 420 5.60 40.48 38.63
CA GLU A 420 5.88 41.47 37.58
C GLU A 420 6.16 40.85 36.20
N TYR A 421 6.77 39.65 36.18
CA TYR A 421 7.21 39.00 34.95
C TYR A 421 6.27 37.88 34.53
N ASP A 422 5.93 37.86 33.24
CA ASP A 422 5.25 36.74 32.62
C ASP A 422 6.30 35.77 32.06
N TYR A 423 6.49 34.63 32.71
CA TYR A 423 7.45 33.58 32.32
C TYR A 423 6.77 32.25 32.08
N ARG A 424 7.44 31.34 31.36
CA ARG A 424 7.08 29.93 31.21
C ARG A 424 8.26 29.11 31.69
N VAL A 425 8.12 28.48 32.86
CA VAL A 425 9.13 27.55 33.38
C VAL A 425 8.47 26.20 33.55
N GLY A 426 8.72 25.36 32.55
CA GLY A 426 8.23 24.01 32.46
C GLY A 426 9.11 23.09 33.28
N LEU A 427 8.52 22.33 34.19
CA LEU A 427 9.18 21.18 34.80
C LEU A 427 8.71 19.98 33.98
N ALA A 428 9.63 19.31 33.30
CA ALA A 428 9.36 18.17 32.42
C ALA A 428 9.46 16.86 33.18
N HIS A 429 8.58 15.92 32.79
CA HIS A 429 8.41 14.57 33.31
C HIS A 429 7.71 14.53 34.67
N ASN A 430 8.31 15.08 35.74
CA ASN A 430 7.75 15.11 37.10
C ASN A 430 7.24 13.74 37.59
N GLU A 431 7.94 12.66 37.23
CA GLU A 431 7.49 11.29 37.50
C GLU A 431 7.19 11.05 38.99
N VAL A 432 7.98 11.62 39.90
CA VAL A 432 7.69 11.66 41.33
C VAL A 432 7.65 13.11 41.82
N THR A 433 6.55 13.49 42.46
CA THR A 433 6.45 14.77 43.15
C THR A 433 5.99 14.57 44.59
N ASP A 434 6.77 15.07 45.55
CA ASP A 434 6.39 15.02 46.96
C ASP A 434 5.08 15.80 47.21
N PRO A 435 4.13 15.27 47.99
CA PRO A 435 2.83 15.93 48.21
C PRO A 435 2.89 17.35 48.78
N SER A 436 3.99 17.72 49.46
CA SER A 436 4.17 19.10 49.95
C SER A 436 4.48 20.10 48.85
N ASP A 437 4.90 19.64 47.67
CA ASP A 437 5.24 20.47 46.52
C ASP A 437 4.06 20.64 45.54
N TRP A 438 2.98 19.84 45.62
CA TRP A 438 1.83 19.97 44.71
C TRP A 438 1.18 21.38 44.68
N PRO A 439 0.94 22.07 45.81
CA PRO A 439 0.37 23.41 45.79
C PRO A 439 1.34 24.46 45.22
N ARG A 440 2.65 24.20 45.31
CA ARG A 440 3.68 25.17 44.91
C ARG A 440 3.69 25.42 43.42
N PHE A 441 3.27 24.45 42.59
CA PHE A 441 3.13 24.68 41.16
C PHE A 441 2.18 25.84 40.85
N ALA A 442 1.02 25.91 41.50
CA ALA A 442 0.08 27.01 41.34
C ALA A 442 0.62 28.32 41.94
N GLU A 443 1.21 28.27 43.14
CA GLU A 443 1.76 29.45 43.84
C GLU A 443 2.91 30.11 43.06
N LEU A 444 3.76 29.29 42.43
CA LEU A 444 4.93 29.71 41.67
C LEU A 444 4.69 29.81 40.16
N LYS A 445 3.48 29.53 39.68
CA LYS A 445 3.17 29.45 38.23
C LYS A 445 4.18 28.57 37.48
N ALA A 446 4.59 27.48 38.11
CA ALA A 446 5.43 26.46 37.48
C ALA A 446 4.54 25.55 36.63
N ASP A 447 5.05 25.15 35.48
CA ASP A 447 4.29 24.50 34.42
C ASP A 447 4.65 23.00 34.38
N PRO A 448 3.86 22.08 34.97
CA PRO A 448 4.16 20.66 34.94
C PRO A 448 3.88 20.09 33.54
N ILE A 449 4.92 19.59 32.88
CA ILE A 449 4.85 18.91 31.59
C ILE A 449 4.91 17.40 31.85
N MET A 450 3.84 16.70 31.50
CA MET A 450 3.61 15.32 31.91
C MET A 450 3.51 14.39 30.69
N SER A 451 4.19 13.24 30.78
CA SER A 451 4.14 12.15 29.79
C SER A 451 3.12 11.11 30.23
N PHE A 452 1.85 11.29 29.85
CA PHE A 452 0.76 10.50 30.41
C PHE A 452 0.92 8.99 30.26
N GLN A 453 1.55 8.51 29.18
CA GLN A 453 1.77 7.09 28.94
C GLN A 453 2.54 6.40 30.09
N TRP A 454 3.29 7.12 30.90
CA TRP A 454 4.13 6.54 31.95
C TRP A 454 3.33 6.04 33.16
N ALA A 455 2.08 6.47 33.36
CA ALA A 455 1.24 5.94 34.45
C ALA A 455 0.57 4.60 34.13
N GLN A 456 0.66 4.09 32.90
CA GLN A 456 0.09 2.78 32.57
C GLN A 456 0.88 1.64 33.24
N ALA A 457 0.24 0.48 33.44
CA ALA A 457 0.99 -0.73 33.79
C ALA A 457 1.97 -1.06 32.65
N SER A 458 3.24 -1.33 32.96
CA SER A 458 4.28 -1.60 31.95
C SER A 458 5.42 -2.44 32.53
N SER A 459 6.33 -2.90 31.66
CA SER A 459 7.54 -3.62 32.03
C SER A 459 8.52 -2.79 32.85
N VAL A 460 8.44 -1.46 32.78
CA VAL A 460 9.23 -0.52 33.61
C VAL A 460 8.82 -0.62 35.08
N TRP A 461 7.52 -0.68 35.35
CA TRP A 461 6.98 -0.66 36.71
C TRP A 461 6.88 -2.05 37.34
N MET A 462 6.56 -3.06 36.55
CA MET A 462 6.20 -4.40 37.03
C MET A 462 7.28 -5.44 36.68
N PRO A 463 7.71 -6.29 37.63
CA PRO A 463 7.27 -6.38 39.04
C PRO A 463 8.12 -5.55 40.02
N ASN A 464 9.19 -4.88 39.57
CA ASN A 464 10.24 -4.37 40.45
C ASN A 464 10.31 -2.83 40.56
N GLY A 465 9.93 -2.07 39.54
CA GLY A 465 9.94 -0.60 39.57
C GLY A 465 9.13 -0.02 40.72
N LEU A 466 7.91 -0.52 40.96
CA LEU A 466 7.10 -0.06 42.11
C LEU A 466 7.73 -0.41 43.47
N LYS A 467 8.44 -1.54 43.58
CA LYS A 467 9.14 -1.92 44.82
C LYS A 467 10.34 -1.01 45.08
N ASN A 468 11.00 -0.57 44.01
CA ASN A 468 12.15 0.33 44.06
C ASN A 468 11.79 1.74 44.54
N MET A 469 10.57 2.21 44.25
CA MET A 469 10.04 3.45 44.81
C MET A 469 9.70 3.35 46.30
N GLY A 470 9.37 2.15 46.78
CA GLY A 470 8.97 1.91 48.17
C GLY A 470 7.49 2.20 48.41
N PRO A 471 6.94 1.78 49.57
CA PRO A 471 5.50 1.70 49.81
C PRO A 471 4.78 3.05 49.93
N VAL A 472 5.53 4.15 50.08
CA VAL A 472 4.98 5.50 50.23
C VAL A 472 4.99 6.23 48.90
N ARG A 473 6.17 6.38 48.26
CA ARG A 473 6.33 7.07 46.95
C ARG A 473 5.54 6.45 45.82
N SER A 474 5.35 5.14 45.82
CA SER A 474 4.56 4.48 44.78
C SER A 474 3.11 4.97 44.67
N ASN A 475 2.60 5.72 45.67
CA ASN A 475 1.24 6.27 45.67
C ASN A 475 1.14 7.69 45.06
N TYR A 476 2.26 8.31 44.69
CA TYR A 476 2.29 9.65 44.09
C TYR A 476 3.27 9.72 42.91
N LEU A 477 3.39 8.60 42.21
CA LEU A 477 3.97 8.55 40.86
C LEU A 477 2.98 9.16 39.87
N GLU A 478 3.49 9.93 38.92
CA GLU A 478 2.71 10.52 37.84
C GLU A 478 1.55 11.37 38.37
N ALA A 479 1.87 12.32 39.26
CA ALA A 479 0.93 13.03 40.12
C ALA A 479 0.13 14.17 39.43
N TRP A 480 -0.09 14.10 38.12
CA TRP A 480 -0.72 15.19 37.35
C TRP A 480 -2.12 15.56 37.85
N GLY A 481 -2.94 14.59 38.25
CA GLY A 481 -4.28 14.85 38.77
C GLY A 481 -4.26 15.44 40.18
N ASP A 482 -3.26 15.07 40.99
CA ASP A 482 -3.04 15.64 42.32
C ASP A 482 -2.58 17.10 42.23
N ILE A 483 -1.67 17.40 41.31
CA ILE A 483 -1.21 18.76 41.02
C ILE A 483 -2.36 19.61 40.44
N ALA A 484 -3.14 19.08 39.50
CA ALA A 484 -4.26 19.78 38.87
C ALA A 484 -5.33 20.24 39.88
N ARG A 485 -5.58 19.45 40.95
CA ARG A 485 -6.56 19.80 42.00
C ARG A 485 -6.25 21.09 42.75
N PHE A 486 -5.01 21.57 42.73
CA PHE A 486 -4.62 22.86 43.30
C PHE A 486 -4.79 24.05 42.34
N GLY A 487 -5.38 23.82 41.16
CA GLY A 487 -5.63 24.86 40.15
C GLY A 487 -4.46 25.07 39.18
N THR A 488 -3.44 24.22 39.25
CA THR A 488 -2.34 24.17 38.28
C THR A 488 -2.84 23.61 36.95
N ARG A 489 -2.37 24.19 35.85
CA ARG A 489 -2.67 23.71 34.50
C ARG A 489 -1.63 22.68 34.11
N ILE A 490 -2.09 21.53 33.61
CA ILE A 490 -1.20 20.47 33.15
C ILE A 490 -0.86 20.72 31.67
N ILE A 491 0.41 20.55 31.33
CA ILE A 491 0.92 20.61 29.96
C ILE A 491 1.30 19.20 29.54
N TYR A 492 1.01 18.87 28.29
CA TYR A 492 1.31 17.55 27.75
C TYR A 492 2.61 17.56 26.95
N GLY A 493 3.39 16.49 27.13
CA GLY A 493 4.57 16.17 26.34
C GLY A 493 4.65 14.66 26.09
N SER A 494 4.90 14.21 24.87
CA SER A 494 5.00 12.76 24.59
C SER A 494 6.33 12.15 25.02
N ASP A 495 7.39 12.95 25.01
CA ASP A 495 8.78 12.49 25.09
C ASP A 495 9.13 11.42 24.04
N TRP A 496 8.49 11.46 22.88
CA TRP A 496 8.81 10.57 21.77
C TRP A 496 10.25 10.81 21.29
N PRO A 497 11.14 9.79 21.19
CA PRO A 497 10.85 8.35 21.13
C PRO A 497 11.27 7.52 22.36
N ILE A 498 11.10 8.03 23.58
CA ILE A 498 11.20 7.20 24.78
C ILE A 498 10.06 6.19 24.81
N ASP A 499 8.84 6.68 24.60
CA ASP A 499 7.65 5.90 24.26
C ASP A 499 7.35 5.95 22.76
N PRO A 500 6.52 5.05 22.21
CA PRO A 500 5.96 5.24 20.87
C PRO A 500 5.07 6.49 20.83
N LEU A 501 5.02 7.16 19.68
CA LEU A 501 4.13 8.30 19.46
C LEU A 501 2.68 7.82 19.25
N ASP A 502 1.85 7.93 20.29
CA ASP A 502 0.41 7.68 20.25
C ASP A 502 -0.33 8.65 21.18
N GLU A 503 -0.65 9.83 20.66
CA GLU A 503 -1.23 10.93 21.45
C GLU A 503 -2.59 10.57 22.05
N TRP A 504 -3.32 9.70 21.37
CA TRP A 504 -4.67 9.32 21.79
C TRP A 504 -4.65 8.22 22.84
N LEU A 505 -3.66 7.32 22.79
CA LEU A 505 -3.32 6.50 23.93
C LEU A 505 -2.89 7.37 25.11
N ALA A 506 -2.02 8.35 24.91
CA ALA A 506 -1.57 9.21 25.99
C ALA A 506 -2.74 9.96 26.66
N ILE A 507 -3.65 10.56 25.87
CA ILE A 507 -4.88 11.19 26.39
C ILE A 507 -5.74 10.17 27.14
N LYS A 508 -5.91 8.95 26.62
CA LYS A 508 -6.63 7.88 27.32
C LYS A 508 -5.99 7.60 28.68
N VAL A 509 -4.67 7.46 28.76
CA VAL A 509 -3.95 7.23 30.02
C VAL A 509 -4.06 8.45 30.94
N GLY A 510 -4.07 9.68 30.43
CA GLY A 510 -4.32 10.88 31.23
C GLY A 510 -5.69 10.86 31.95
N VAL A 511 -6.71 10.31 31.28
CA VAL A 511 -8.11 10.20 31.79
C VAL A 511 -8.32 8.95 32.66
N THR A 512 -7.67 7.84 32.35
CA THR A 512 -7.99 6.52 32.96
C THR A 512 -6.85 5.92 33.78
N ARG A 513 -5.64 6.45 33.62
CA ARG A 513 -4.36 5.87 34.07
C ARG A 513 -4.15 4.43 33.60
N SER A 514 -4.90 3.96 32.61
CA SER A 514 -4.90 2.57 32.15
C SER A 514 -4.49 2.54 30.69
N GLY A 515 -3.61 1.60 30.35
CA GLY A 515 -3.15 1.39 28.98
C GLY A 515 -4.23 0.84 28.05
N ASP A 516 -3.81 0.31 26.91
CA ASP A 516 -4.72 -0.35 25.99
C ASP A 516 -4.10 -1.61 25.37
N PRO A 517 -4.26 -2.78 26.01
CA PRO A 517 -3.65 -4.03 25.56
C PRO A 517 -4.15 -4.52 24.20
N THR A 518 -5.20 -3.88 23.65
CA THR A 518 -5.80 -4.22 22.35
C THR A 518 -5.69 -3.09 21.34
N ASN A 519 -4.95 -2.02 21.64
CA ASN A 519 -4.77 -0.91 20.72
C ASN A 519 -4.01 -1.38 19.47
N PRO A 520 -4.63 -1.37 18.29
CA PRO A 520 -3.98 -1.80 17.06
C PRO A 520 -2.92 -0.79 16.56
N ASN A 521 -2.93 0.42 17.12
CA ASN A 521 -2.11 1.56 16.67
C ASN A 521 -0.79 1.72 17.44
N SER A 522 -0.63 1.04 18.59
CA SER A 522 0.62 1.06 19.38
C SER A 522 1.21 -0.35 19.50
N PRO A 523 2.40 -0.60 18.91
CA PRO A 523 3.12 -1.87 19.08
C PRO A 523 3.63 -2.09 20.52
N ALA A 524 3.81 -1.02 21.31
CA ALA A 524 4.41 -1.07 22.64
C ALA A 524 3.41 -1.49 23.72
N SER A 525 2.14 -1.07 23.61
CA SER A 525 1.13 -1.27 24.67
C SER A 525 0.34 -2.56 24.49
N GLN A 526 1.01 -3.64 24.11
CA GLN A 526 0.39 -4.96 23.89
C GLN A 526 1.03 -6.02 24.78
N GLY A 527 0.23 -6.99 25.19
CA GLY A 527 0.69 -8.11 26.01
C GLY A 527 0.50 -7.91 27.52
N ALA A 528 0.93 -8.92 28.28
CA ALA A 528 0.62 -9.05 29.70
C ALA A 528 1.08 -7.88 30.61
N PRO A 529 2.23 -7.20 30.39
CA PRO A 529 2.67 -6.12 31.26
C PRO A 529 1.74 -4.89 31.28
N TYR A 530 0.93 -4.73 30.23
CA TYR A 530 0.00 -3.62 30.05
C TYR A 530 -1.45 -3.97 30.41
N ASP A 531 -1.69 -5.19 30.93
CA ASP A 531 -2.99 -5.64 31.37
C ASP A 531 -3.26 -5.23 32.82
N GLY A 532 -4.42 -4.63 33.07
CA GLY A 532 -4.85 -4.18 34.39
C GLY A 532 -4.72 -2.67 34.66
N PRO A 533 -5.04 -2.23 35.88
CA PRO A 533 -5.00 -0.82 36.25
C PRO A 533 -3.54 -0.33 36.30
N GLY A 534 -3.28 0.88 35.82
CA GLY A 534 -1.96 1.49 35.95
C GLY A 534 -1.66 1.97 37.37
N ILE A 535 -0.65 2.81 37.48
CA ILE A 535 -0.11 3.24 38.78
C ILE A 535 -1.16 4.03 39.56
N PRO A 536 -1.33 3.81 40.88
CA PRO A 536 -2.27 4.58 41.69
C PRO A 536 -2.03 6.09 41.61
N GLY A 537 -3.10 6.87 41.50
CA GLY A 537 -3.04 8.32 41.42
C GLY A 537 -4.36 8.88 40.89
N LEU A 538 -4.47 10.21 40.84
CA LEU A 538 -5.66 10.86 40.31
C LEU A 538 -5.56 11.11 38.81
N SER A 539 -6.66 10.89 38.11
CA SER A 539 -6.77 11.18 36.67
C SER A 539 -7.27 12.60 36.40
N LEU A 540 -7.10 13.06 35.16
CA LEU A 540 -7.74 14.25 34.62
C LEU A 540 -9.17 13.95 34.15
N SER A 541 -10.03 14.97 34.14
CA SER A 541 -11.23 14.91 33.30
C SER A 541 -10.85 14.91 31.82
N ARG A 542 -11.76 14.43 30.96
CA ARG A 542 -11.59 14.47 29.50
C ARG A 542 -11.30 15.87 28.96
N GLU A 543 -11.94 16.89 29.53
CA GLU A 543 -11.70 18.27 29.13
C GLU A 543 -10.29 18.73 29.53
N GLU A 544 -9.87 18.48 30.77
CA GLU A 544 -8.50 18.81 31.22
C GLU A 544 -7.44 18.10 30.38
N ALA A 545 -7.65 16.82 30.04
CA ALA A 545 -6.72 16.04 29.21
C ALA A 545 -6.60 16.65 27.80
N ILE A 546 -7.69 16.98 27.11
CA ILE A 546 -7.62 17.63 25.79
C ILE A 546 -7.01 19.02 25.87
N ARG A 547 -7.34 19.81 26.90
CA ARG A 547 -6.76 21.15 27.09
C ARG A 547 -5.25 21.09 27.30
N SER A 548 -4.76 20.06 28.01
CA SER A 548 -3.33 19.88 28.27
C SER A 548 -2.50 19.70 27.01
N ILE A 549 -3.04 19.11 25.94
CA ILE A 549 -2.40 18.89 24.63
C ILE A 549 -2.87 19.89 23.55
N THR A 550 -3.59 20.94 23.93
CA THR A 550 -4.05 21.96 22.97
C THR A 550 -3.73 23.35 23.50
N ILE A 551 -4.69 24.01 24.16
CA ILE A 551 -4.57 25.41 24.57
C ILE A 551 -3.55 25.63 25.69
N GLU A 552 -3.39 24.68 26.64
CA GLU A 552 -2.44 24.87 27.74
C GLU A 552 -0.99 24.66 27.30
N SER A 553 -0.71 23.69 26.43
CA SER A 553 0.58 23.59 25.71
C SER A 553 0.84 24.80 24.83
N SER A 554 -0.19 25.31 24.13
CA SER A 554 -0.05 26.53 23.31
C SER A 554 0.33 27.74 24.17
N ARG A 555 -0.23 27.86 25.39
CA ARG A 555 0.12 28.92 26.34
C ARG A 555 1.54 28.79 26.85
N PHE A 556 1.98 27.56 27.13
CA PHE A 556 3.38 27.29 27.48
C PHE A 556 4.33 27.77 26.39
N LEU A 557 3.96 27.59 25.13
CA LEU A 557 4.72 28.05 23.95
C LEU A 557 4.52 29.53 23.58
N ARG A 558 3.74 30.29 24.35
CA ARG A 558 3.31 31.67 24.03
C ARG A 558 2.60 31.80 22.67
N ALA A 559 1.91 30.76 22.26
CA ALA A 559 1.21 30.65 20.98
C ALA A 559 -0.32 30.65 21.13
N ASP A 560 -0.84 30.72 22.36
CA ASP A 560 -2.27 30.62 22.70
C ASP A 560 -3.14 31.76 22.15
N GLU A 561 -2.56 32.90 21.78
CA GLU A 561 -3.28 33.96 21.04
C GLU A 561 -3.56 33.57 19.57
N HIS A 562 -2.85 32.58 19.03
CA HIS A 562 -2.91 32.20 17.60
C HIS A 562 -3.44 30.79 17.36
N ILE A 563 -3.14 29.84 18.25
CA ILE A 563 -3.46 28.41 18.11
C ILE A 563 -3.98 27.81 19.44
N GLY A 564 -4.28 26.52 19.46
CA GLY A 564 -4.69 25.78 20.67
C GLY A 564 -6.19 25.81 20.96
N SER A 565 -6.94 26.71 20.32
CA SER A 565 -8.41 26.76 20.36
C SER A 565 -8.96 27.19 18.98
N LEU A 566 -10.22 26.84 18.69
CA LEU A 566 -10.92 27.29 17.50
C LEU A 566 -11.73 28.54 17.84
N GLU A 567 -11.16 29.72 17.60
CA GLU A 567 -11.79 31.02 17.84
C GLU A 567 -11.69 31.89 16.59
N VAL A 568 -12.69 32.75 16.35
CA VAL A 568 -12.65 33.67 15.22
C VAL A 568 -11.43 34.60 15.36
N GLY A 569 -10.60 34.65 14.31
CA GLY A 569 -9.34 35.38 14.28
C GLY A 569 -8.10 34.53 14.53
N LYS A 570 -8.25 33.31 15.07
CA LYS A 570 -7.14 32.35 15.23
C LYS A 570 -6.86 31.55 13.95
N LEU A 571 -5.70 30.92 13.91
CA LEU A 571 -5.28 30.04 12.82
C LEU A 571 -6.13 28.77 12.81
N ALA A 572 -6.48 28.31 11.62
CA ALA A 572 -7.33 27.14 11.42
C ALA A 572 -6.55 25.82 11.51
N ASP A 573 -5.85 25.62 12.63
CA ASP A 573 -5.25 24.34 13.01
C ASP A 573 -6.37 23.39 13.46
N VAL A 574 -6.98 22.68 12.51
CA VAL A 574 -8.19 21.87 12.76
C VAL A 574 -7.91 20.40 12.47
N ILE A 575 -8.27 19.55 13.43
CA ILE A 575 -8.37 18.11 13.22
C ILE A 575 -9.83 17.67 13.29
N VAL A 576 -10.15 16.59 12.57
CA VAL A 576 -11.49 15.98 12.57
C VAL A 576 -11.37 14.53 13.00
N LEU A 577 -12.12 14.16 14.03
CA LEU A 577 -12.20 12.81 14.58
C LEU A 577 -13.45 12.10 14.04
N GLN A 578 -13.34 10.79 13.82
CA GLN A 578 -14.47 9.99 13.34
C GLN A 578 -15.61 9.90 14.36
N ALA A 579 -15.27 9.85 15.64
CA ALA A 579 -16.21 9.83 16.75
C ALA A 579 -15.97 11.04 17.68
N ASN A 580 -17.01 11.42 18.41
CA ASN A 580 -16.90 12.49 19.40
C ASN A 580 -16.14 11.99 20.63
N TYR A 581 -14.94 12.55 20.87
CA TYR A 581 -14.07 12.24 22.00
C TYR A 581 -14.80 12.35 23.35
N PHE A 582 -15.76 13.26 23.49
CA PHE A 582 -16.52 13.44 24.73
C PHE A 582 -17.65 12.42 24.93
N GLU A 583 -17.95 11.59 23.92
CA GLU A 583 -19.10 10.68 23.94
C GLU A 583 -18.71 9.19 23.84
N VAL A 584 -17.54 8.86 23.29
CA VAL A 584 -17.06 7.46 23.21
C VAL A 584 -16.79 6.86 24.60
N PRO A 585 -16.89 5.55 24.82
CA PRO A 585 -16.40 4.90 26.06
C PRO A 585 -14.91 5.17 26.30
N ASP A 586 -14.48 5.22 27.56
CA ASP A 586 -13.07 5.47 27.95
C ASP A 586 -12.10 4.48 27.25
N GLU A 587 -12.54 3.24 27.08
CA GLU A 587 -11.73 2.15 26.53
C GLU A 587 -11.45 2.33 25.04
N GLU A 588 -12.24 3.17 24.38
CA GLU A 588 -12.17 3.43 22.95
C GLU A 588 -11.53 4.78 22.62
N ILE A 589 -11.17 5.60 23.62
CA ILE A 589 -10.53 6.92 23.43
C ILE A 589 -9.30 6.82 22.52
N ALA A 590 -8.46 5.79 22.71
CA ALA A 590 -7.23 5.58 21.94
C ALA A 590 -7.46 5.03 20.52
N ARG A 591 -8.67 4.55 20.19
CA ARG A 591 -8.92 3.72 19.00
C ARG A 591 -9.73 4.41 17.91
N HIS A 592 -10.44 5.50 18.21
CA HIS A 592 -11.39 6.16 17.29
C HIS A 592 -10.82 7.32 16.49
N VAL A 593 -9.50 7.36 16.37
CA VAL A 593 -8.81 8.47 15.75
C VAL A 593 -8.35 8.03 14.38
N ASP A 594 -9.21 8.30 13.41
CA ASP A 594 -8.79 8.47 12.04
C ASP A 594 -8.97 9.95 11.71
N HIS A 595 -7.87 10.66 11.50
CA HIS A 595 -7.88 12.09 11.22
C HIS A 595 -8.52 12.35 9.85
N ALA A 596 -9.83 12.63 9.85
CA ALA A 596 -10.59 13.01 8.68
C ALA A 596 -10.35 14.49 8.32
N GLY A 597 -9.10 14.96 8.39
CA GLY A 597 -8.68 16.27 7.89
C GLY A 597 -7.96 16.10 6.56
N ARG A 598 -8.72 16.05 5.45
CA ARG A 598 -8.26 15.76 4.06
C ARG A 598 -8.00 14.30 3.71
N ARG A 599 -8.88 13.37 4.06
CA ARG A 599 -9.00 12.15 3.24
C ARG A 599 -10.05 12.38 2.17
N GLU A 600 -9.58 12.92 1.04
CA GLU A 600 -10.03 12.35 -0.23
C GLU A 600 -9.95 10.83 -0.06
N VAL A 601 -11.07 10.11 -0.18
CA VAL A 601 -11.02 8.65 -0.05
C VAL A 601 -10.30 8.15 -1.30
N ILE A 602 -9.01 7.84 -1.13
CA ILE A 602 -8.19 7.24 -2.16
C ILE A 602 -8.41 5.73 -2.10
N GLN A 603 -8.89 5.17 -3.20
CA GLN A 603 -9.05 3.73 -3.38
C GLN A 603 -8.15 3.29 -4.53
N PHE A 604 -7.08 2.57 -4.21
CA PHE A 604 -6.18 2.02 -5.21
C PHE A 604 -6.87 0.92 -6.02
N ARG A 605 -6.63 0.93 -7.32
CA ARG A 605 -7.16 -0.04 -8.28
C ARG A 605 -6.07 -1.00 -8.72
N MET A 606 -4.93 -0.44 -9.10
CA MET A 606 -3.76 -1.19 -9.54
C MET A 606 -2.48 -0.44 -9.18
N ILE A 607 -1.49 -1.17 -8.70
CA ILE A 607 -0.11 -0.70 -8.55
C ILE A 607 0.78 -1.77 -9.17
N TYR A 608 1.59 -1.38 -10.15
CA TYR A 608 2.49 -2.31 -10.81
C TYR A 608 3.71 -1.60 -11.41
N ARG A 609 4.74 -2.37 -11.73
CA ARG A 609 5.96 -1.81 -12.33
C ARG A 609 5.63 -1.24 -13.71
N GLN A 610 5.93 0.03 -13.91
CA GLN A 610 5.96 0.60 -15.25
C GLN A 610 7.25 0.13 -15.95
N GLU A 611 7.10 -0.50 -17.10
CA GLU A 611 8.26 -0.93 -17.89
C GLU A 611 9.11 0.29 -18.29
N PRO A 612 10.45 0.20 -18.23
CA PRO A 612 11.29 1.31 -18.64
C PRO A 612 11.11 1.62 -20.12
N LYS A 613 11.46 2.85 -20.51
CA LYS A 613 11.48 3.20 -21.93
C LYS A 613 12.40 2.26 -22.70
N LYS A 614 11.98 1.78 -23.86
CA LYS A 614 12.77 0.81 -24.64
C LYS A 614 14.15 1.34 -25.02
N ALA A 615 14.28 2.63 -25.32
CA ALA A 615 15.57 3.26 -25.60
C ALA A 615 16.56 3.15 -24.42
N ASP A 616 16.07 3.36 -23.19
CA ASP A 616 16.91 3.30 -21.98
C ASP A 616 17.24 1.85 -21.63
N LEU A 617 16.25 0.95 -21.74
CA LEU A 617 16.44 -0.46 -21.42
C LEU A 617 17.37 -1.17 -22.40
N THR A 618 17.24 -0.90 -23.70
CA THR A 618 18.11 -1.53 -24.72
C THR A 618 19.57 -1.13 -24.58
N ALA A 619 19.85 0.12 -24.16
CA ALA A 619 21.21 0.55 -23.83
C ALA A 619 21.78 -0.23 -22.63
N PHE A 620 20.98 -0.41 -21.57
CA PHE A 620 21.36 -1.23 -20.42
C PHE A 620 21.57 -2.70 -20.79
N LEU A 621 20.64 -3.31 -21.54
CA LEU A 621 20.73 -4.71 -21.96
C LEU A 621 21.94 -4.97 -22.86
N SER A 622 22.32 -4.02 -23.71
CA SER A 622 23.53 -4.13 -24.54
C SER A 622 24.81 -4.24 -23.70
N LEU A 623 24.89 -3.49 -22.59
CA LEU A 623 25.99 -3.60 -21.63
C LEU A 623 25.95 -4.93 -20.87
N GLU A 624 24.75 -5.39 -20.48
CA GLU A 624 24.55 -6.68 -19.82
C GLU A 624 25.00 -7.84 -20.72
N HIS A 625 24.50 -7.91 -21.96
CA HIS A 625 24.79 -9.00 -22.91
C HIS A 625 26.26 -9.04 -23.31
N SER A 626 26.93 -7.89 -23.39
CA SER A 626 28.37 -7.81 -23.69
C SER A 626 29.27 -8.13 -22.49
N GLY A 627 28.70 -8.42 -21.31
CA GLY A 627 29.46 -8.62 -20.08
C GLY A 627 30.21 -7.36 -19.60
N SER A 628 29.81 -6.19 -20.09
CA SER A 628 30.48 -4.91 -19.84
C SER A 628 29.79 -4.09 -18.74
N LEU A 629 28.77 -4.64 -18.07
CA LEU A 629 28.06 -4.00 -16.98
C LEU A 629 29.01 -3.72 -15.79
N ARG A 630 28.98 -2.50 -15.27
CA ARG A 630 29.74 -2.06 -14.10
C ARG A 630 28.80 -1.52 -13.01
N PRO A 631 29.23 -1.45 -11.74
CA PRO A 631 28.40 -0.87 -10.68
C PRO A 631 27.88 0.54 -10.97
N ASP A 632 28.64 1.34 -11.72
CA ASP A 632 28.32 2.72 -12.13
C ASP A 632 27.61 2.82 -13.50
N SER A 633 27.27 1.70 -14.13
CA SER A 633 26.53 1.72 -15.40
C SER A 633 25.14 2.32 -15.20
N PRO A 634 24.69 3.26 -16.06
CA PRO A 634 23.35 3.84 -15.98
C PRO A 634 22.27 2.75 -15.97
N ARG A 635 21.35 2.82 -15.00
CA ARG A 635 20.19 1.94 -14.90
C ARG A 635 18.94 2.73 -15.24
N PRO A 636 17.98 2.15 -15.98
CA PRO A 636 16.67 2.78 -16.14
C PRO A 636 16.01 2.95 -14.76
N PRO A 637 15.31 4.07 -14.52
CA PRO A 637 14.68 4.34 -13.23
C PRO A 637 13.62 3.29 -12.89
N ARG A 638 13.50 2.94 -11.61
CA ARG A 638 12.46 2.01 -11.17
C ARG A 638 11.14 2.75 -10.96
N LEU A 639 10.26 2.67 -11.95
CA LEU A 639 8.97 3.36 -11.93
C LEU A 639 7.80 2.42 -11.59
N ALA A 640 6.82 2.92 -10.85
CA ALA A 640 5.54 2.26 -10.59
C ALA A 640 4.39 3.05 -11.22
N ALA A 641 3.54 2.37 -11.99
CA ALA A 641 2.25 2.88 -12.42
C ALA A 641 1.23 2.66 -11.30
N VAL A 642 0.48 3.70 -10.96
CA VAL A 642 -0.46 3.74 -9.83
C VAL A 642 -1.79 4.28 -10.33
N HIS A 643 -2.83 3.45 -10.28
CA HIS A 643 -4.18 3.82 -10.66
C HIS A 643 -5.02 3.86 -9.38
N TYR A 644 -5.65 4.99 -9.09
CA TYR A 644 -6.50 5.14 -7.91
C TYR A 644 -7.69 6.04 -8.17
N VAL A 645 -8.78 5.75 -7.47
CA VAL A 645 -9.98 6.57 -7.44
C VAL A 645 -9.91 7.51 -6.26
N ARG A 646 -10.34 8.74 -6.49
CA ARG A 646 -10.45 9.79 -5.49
C ARG A 646 -11.92 10.11 -5.31
N ALA A 647 -12.53 9.54 -4.28
CA ALA A 647 -13.95 9.76 -4.02
C ALA A 647 -14.19 11.14 -3.42
N HIS A 648 -15.21 11.84 -3.95
CA HIS A 648 -15.68 13.12 -3.43
C HIS A 648 -16.83 12.87 -2.45
N GLN A 649 -16.91 13.66 -1.37
CA GLN A 649 -17.97 13.51 -0.36
C GLN A 649 -19.36 13.96 -0.85
N ALA A 650 -19.47 14.63 -1.99
CA ALA A 650 -20.76 15.01 -2.58
C ALA A 650 -21.35 13.83 -3.39
N ALA A 651 -22.50 13.31 -2.96
CA ALA A 651 -23.18 12.16 -3.57
C ALA A 651 -23.50 12.29 -5.08
N ASP A 652 -23.47 13.52 -5.62
CA ASP A 652 -23.79 13.81 -7.02
C ASP A 652 -22.55 13.98 -7.93
N ARG A 653 -21.33 13.94 -7.37
CA ARG A 653 -20.09 14.12 -8.14
C ARG A 653 -19.38 12.78 -8.36
N LYS A 654 -19.17 12.42 -9.63
CA LYS A 654 -18.35 11.26 -10.03
C LYS A 654 -16.96 11.37 -9.41
N ALA A 655 -16.46 10.27 -8.84
CA ALA A 655 -15.11 10.20 -8.31
C ALA A 655 -14.07 10.48 -9.41
N ASP A 656 -12.95 11.11 -9.06
CA ASP A 656 -11.88 11.34 -10.04
C ASP A 656 -11.07 10.04 -10.17
N GLU A 657 -10.96 9.53 -11.38
CA GLU A 657 -10.04 8.45 -11.74
C GLU A 657 -8.66 9.07 -11.97
N ILE A 658 -7.62 8.57 -11.31
CA ILE A 658 -6.27 9.15 -11.37
C ILE A 658 -5.25 8.10 -11.75
N GLU A 659 -4.37 8.48 -12.68
CA GLU A 659 -3.15 7.75 -12.98
C GLU A 659 -1.94 8.55 -12.49
N ALA A 660 -1.04 7.87 -11.82
CA ALA A 660 0.23 8.43 -11.39
C ALA A 660 1.38 7.49 -11.72
N VAL A 661 2.56 8.08 -11.91
CA VAL A 661 3.83 7.36 -12.00
C VAL A 661 4.68 7.79 -10.84
N VAL A 662 5.17 6.82 -10.07
CA VAL A 662 6.04 7.03 -8.93
C VAL A 662 7.43 6.52 -9.26
N ASP A 663 8.44 7.36 -9.07
CA ASP A 663 9.84 6.97 -9.06
C ASP A 663 10.18 6.41 -7.69
N LEU A 664 10.39 5.09 -7.62
CA LEU A 664 10.57 4.37 -6.37
C LEU A 664 11.93 4.66 -5.72
N ASP A 665 12.96 4.92 -6.53
CA ASP A 665 14.30 5.21 -6.02
C ASP A 665 14.34 6.61 -5.37
N ARG A 666 13.52 7.55 -5.87
CA ARG A 666 13.45 8.93 -5.35
C ARG A 666 12.29 9.18 -4.39
N GLY A 667 11.30 8.28 -4.33
CA GLY A 667 10.08 8.46 -3.56
C GLY A 667 9.19 9.62 -4.05
N LEU A 668 9.16 9.88 -5.36
CA LEU A 668 8.48 11.04 -5.95
C LEU A 668 7.43 10.64 -6.98
N VAL A 669 6.29 11.32 -6.99
CA VAL A 669 5.33 11.26 -8.10
C VAL A 669 5.89 12.08 -9.26
N VAL A 670 6.28 11.42 -10.36
CA VAL A 670 6.88 12.05 -11.55
C VAL A 670 5.86 12.36 -12.65
N LYS A 671 4.66 11.76 -12.56
CA LYS A 671 3.52 12.05 -13.43
C LYS A 671 2.22 11.83 -12.66
N LYS A 672 1.22 12.69 -12.86
CA LYS A 672 -0.12 12.55 -12.29
C LYS A 672 -1.15 13.17 -13.23
N ASP A 673 -2.06 12.37 -13.76
CA ASP A 673 -3.13 12.77 -14.66
C ASP A 673 -4.50 12.38 -14.07
N VAL A 674 -5.48 13.26 -14.22
CA VAL A 674 -6.89 12.92 -13.98
C VAL A 674 -7.44 12.35 -15.28
N VAL A 675 -7.91 11.11 -15.24
CA VAL A 675 -8.47 10.41 -16.40
C VAL A 675 -9.79 11.07 -16.82
N GLY A 676 -10.01 11.18 -18.13
CA GLY A 676 -11.22 11.80 -18.69
C GLY A 676 -12.52 11.19 -18.17
N THR A 677 -13.55 12.02 -18.01
CA THR A 677 -14.85 11.61 -17.44
C THR A 677 -15.59 10.54 -18.25
N GLU A 678 -15.20 10.34 -19.51
CA GLU A 678 -15.70 9.33 -20.44
C GLU A 678 -15.11 7.93 -20.22
N TYR A 679 -14.08 7.80 -19.38
CA TYR A 679 -13.42 6.54 -19.07
C TYR A 679 -13.70 6.09 -17.63
N LEU A 680 -13.44 4.81 -17.37
CA LEU A 680 -13.42 4.19 -16.05
C LEU A 680 -12.15 3.33 -15.96
N ALA A 681 -11.46 3.39 -14.83
CA ALA A 681 -10.38 2.44 -14.57
C ALA A 681 -10.94 1.02 -14.42
N GLY A 682 -10.08 0.02 -14.66
CA GLY A 682 -10.42 -1.39 -14.46
C GLY A 682 -11.03 -1.66 -13.07
N LEU A 683 -11.84 -2.70 -12.99
CA LEU A 683 -12.48 -3.19 -11.78
C LEU A 683 -11.53 -4.00 -10.91
N SER A 684 -11.83 -4.04 -9.62
CA SER A 684 -11.13 -4.88 -8.66
C SER A 684 -12.14 -5.83 -8.00
N THR A 685 -11.71 -7.01 -7.58
CA THR A 685 -12.63 -8.07 -7.08
C THR A 685 -13.44 -7.66 -5.85
N TRP A 686 -12.90 -6.81 -4.96
CA TRP A 686 -13.63 -6.29 -3.81
C TRP A 686 -14.88 -5.48 -4.19
N GLU A 687 -14.95 -4.94 -5.41
CA GLU A 687 -16.14 -4.25 -5.90
C GLU A 687 -17.31 -5.19 -6.14
N PHE A 688 -17.00 -6.43 -6.53
CA PHE A 688 -17.98 -7.48 -6.73
C PHE A 688 -18.56 -7.96 -5.40
N ASP A 689 -17.76 -8.02 -4.33
CA ASP A 689 -18.25 -8.35 -2.98
C ASP A 689 -19.36 -7.36 -2.56
N ILE A 690 -19.18 -6.08 -2.89
CA ILE A 690 -20.18 -5.04 -2.61
C ILE A 690 -21.46 -5.25 -3.42
N LEU A 691 -21.37 -5.65 -4.69
CA LEU A 691 -22.57 -6.01 -5.47
C LEU A 691 -23.33 -7.16 -4.80
N VAL A 692 -22.62 -8.22 -4.39
CA VAL A 692 -23.22 -9.40 -3.75
C VAL A 692 -23.89 -9.00 -2.43
N GLU A 693 -23.22 -8.18 -1.61
CA GLU A 693 -23.76 -7.63 -0.36
C GLU A 693 -25.03 -6.81 -0.61
N LYS A 694 -25.00 -5.85 -1.54
CA LYS A 694 -26.16 -4.98 -1.82
C LYS A 694 -27.31 -5.72 -2.48
N CYS A 695 -27.05 -6.78 -3.23
CA CYS A 695 -28.10 -7.69 -3.68
C CYS A 695 -28.76 -8.42 -2.50
N LYS A 696 -27.98 -8.91 -1.52
CA LYS A 696 -28.51 -9.59 -0.32
C LYS A 696 -29.34 -8.65 0.57
N GLU A 697 -28.96 -7.38 0.67
CA GLU A 697 -29.66 -6.36 1.45
C GLU A 697 -30.89 -5.77 0.74
N SER A 698 -30.99 -5.94 -0.57
CA SER A 698 -32.04 -5.28 -1.37
C SER A 698 -33.40 -5.93 -1.14
N SER A 699 -34.30 -5.19 -0.46
CA SER A 699 -35.70 -5.60 -0.31
C SER A 699 -36.39 -5.78 -1.67
N VAL A 700 -36.07 -4.94 -2.65
CA VAL A 700 -36.63 -5.02 -4.01
C VAL A 700 -36.25 -6.34 -4.68
N LEU A 701 -34.99 -6.79 -4.53
CA LEU A 701 -34.57 -8.08 -5.05
C LEU A 701 -35.20 -9.25 -4.28
N SER A 702 -35.21 -9.21 -2.95
CA SER A 702 -35.82 -10.25 -2.12
C SER A 702 -37.32 -10.42 -2.40
N GLU A 703 -38.07 -9.31 -2.51
CA GLU A 703 -39.49 -9.31 -2.87
C GLU A 703 -39.72 -9.89 -4.26
N ARG A 704 -38.81 -9.61 -5.20
CA ARG A 704 -38.92 -10.14 -6.56
C ARG A 704 -38.64 -11.64 -6.62
N VAL A 705 -37.62 -12.11 -5.91
CA VAL A 705 -37.27 -13.53 -5.78
C VAL A 705 -38.39 -14.33 -5.13
N ALA A 706 -39.06 -13.77 -4.11
CA ALA A 706 -40.16 -14.43 -3.41
C ALA A 706 -41.33 -14.83 -4.35
N GLN A 707 -41.44 -14.21 -5.53
CA GLN A 707 -42.47 -14.51 -6.52
C GLN A 707 -42.16 -15.77 -7.37
N PHE A 708 -40.95 -16.34 -7.31
CA PHE A 708 -40.53 -17.51 -8.09
C PHE A 708 -40.84 -18.87 -7.43
N ALA A 709 -41.49 -18.88 -6.26
CA ALA A 709 -41.86 -20.10 -5.54
C ALA A 709 -40.73 -21.15 -5.53
N LEU A 710 -39.51 -20.73 -5.12
CA LEU A 710 -38.34 -21.61 -5.11
C LEU A 710 -38.60 -22.85 -4.26
N PRO A 711 -38.17 -24.05 -4.69
CA PRO A 711 -38.37 -25.27 -3.90
C PRO A 711 -37.67 -25.19 -2.54
N GLU A 712 -38.18 -25.93 -1.55
CA GLU A 712 -37.53 -26.04 -0.24
C GLU A 712 -36.11 -26.60 -0.39
N GLY A 713 -35.14 -25.95 0.27
CA GLY A 713 -33.71 -26.27 0.17
C GLY A 713 -32.97 -25.57 -0.98
N PHE A 714 -33.59 -24.57 -1.64
CA PHE A 714 -32.88 -23.71 -2.61
C PHE A 714 -32.51 -22.35 -2.01
N GLU A 715 -31.31 -21.88 -2.34
CA GLU A 715 -30.81 -20.55 -1.98
C GLU A 715 -30.41 -19.74 -3.22
N VAL A 716 -30.47 -18.41 -3.15
CA VAL A 716 -30.09 -17.54 -4.28
C VAL A 716 -28.59 -17.31 -4.31
N VAL A 717 -28.01 -17.42 -5.50
CA VAL A 717 -26.61 -17.08 -5.78
C VAL A 717 -26.54 -15.90 -6.75
N ILE A 718 -25.69 -14.92 -6.44
CA ILE A 718 -25.44 -13.75 -7.29
C ILE A 718 -24.06 -13.88 -7.89
N GLU A 719 -23.98 -13.99 -9.22
CA GLU A 719 -22.73 -13.93 -9.95
C GLU A 719 -22.52 -12.49 -10.47
N PRO A 720 -21.50 -11.78 -9.96
CA PRO A 720 -21.25 -10.40 -10.31
C PRO A 720 -20.59 -10.28 -11.69
N TRP A 721 -21.09 -9.36 -12.52
CA TRP A 721 -20.57 -9.08 -13.86
C TRP A 721 -20.36 -7.57 -14.08
N PRO A 722 -19.36 -7.17 -14.89
CA PRO A 722 -19.30 -5.81 -15.40
C PRO A 722 -20.56 -5.50 -16.21
N TYR A 723 -20.95 -4.22 -16.25
CA TYR A 723 -22.16 -3.81 -16.97
C TYR A 723 -22.10 -4.06 -18.47
N GLY A 724 -20.90 -4.12 -19.06
CA GLY A 724 -20.70 -4.10 -20.51
C GLY A 724 -20.78 -2.68 -21.09
N GLY A 725 -20.95 -2.57 -22.40
CA GLY A 725 -21.00 -1.27 -23.10
C GLY A 725 -22.20 -0.42 -22.67
N MET A 726 -21.97 0.86 -22.36
CA MET A 726 -23.02 1.75 -21.87
C MET A 726 -24.14 1.97 -22.90
N ASP A 727 -25.37 1.59 -22.52
CA ASP A 727 -26.59 1.77 -23.30
C ASP A 727 -27.54 2.84 -22.73
N GLN A 728 -27.24 3.40 -21.56
CA GLN A 728 -28.04 4.45 -20.94
C GLN A 728 -27.68 5.88 -21.40
N PRO A 729 -28.65 6.79 -21.46
CA PRO A 729 -28.41 8.24 -21.58
C PRO A 729 -27.87 8.79 -20.24
N GLY A 730 -26.94 9.77 -20.29
CA GLY A 730 -26.43 10.43 -19.07
C GLY A 730 -24.94 10.27 -18.75
N GLY A 731 -24.13 9.79 -19.70
CA GLY A 731 -22.66 9.66 -19.55
C GLY A 731 -22.22 8.26 -19.09
N VAL A 732 -20.90 8.07 -18.89
CA VAL A 732 -20.33 6.81 -18.41
C VAL A 732 -20.31 6.79 -16.88
N ARG A 733 -20.97 5.81 -16.29
CA ARG A 733 -21.09 5.56 -14.83
C ARG A 733 -20.70 4.12 -14.51
N ARG A 734 -20.25 3.87 -13.28
CA ARG A 734 -19.80 2.55 -12.85
C ARG A 734 -20.98 1.69 -12.41
N TYR A 735 -21.60 1.02 -13.37
CA TYR A 735 -22.65 0.04 -13.10
C TYR A 735 -22.08 -1.38 -13.00
N PHE A 736 -22.74 -2.20 -12.19
CA PHE A 736 -22.56 -3.65 -12.18
C PHE A 736 -23.90 -4.33 -12.42
N GLN A 737 -23.86 -5.54 -12.99
CA GLN A 737 -25.05 -6.38 -13.15
C GLN A 737 -24.80 -7.73 -12.45
N GLY A 738 -25.81 -8.25 -11.75
CA GLY A 738 -25.73 -9.57 -11.11
C GLY A 738 -26.50 -10.60 -11.91
N LEU A 739 -25.84 -11.64 -12.41
CA LEU A 739 -26.55 -12.81 -12.94
C LEU A 739 -27.07 -13.63 -11.76
N VAL A 740 -28.36 -13.96 -11.76
CA VAL A 740 -29.00 -14.59 -10.61
C VAL A 740 -29.25 -16.06 -10.88
N TYR A 741 -28.79 -16.90 -9.96
CA TYR A 741 -28.97 -18.34 -9.98
C TYR A 741 -29.60 -18.82 -8.66
N ALA A 742 -29.99 -20.08 -8.61
CA ALA A 742 -30.32 -20.77 -7.38
C ALA A 742 -29.41 -21.98 -7.17
N VAL A 743 -29.16 -22.37 -5.93
CA VAL A 743 -28.38 -23.55 -5.58
C VAL A 743 -29.21 -24.50 -4.73
N ASP A 744 -29.15 -25.79 -5.02
CA ASP A 744 -29.80 -26.84 -4.24
C ASP A 744 -28.91 -27.27 -3.06
N THR A 745 -29.20 -26.77 -1.86
CA THR A 745 -28.37 -27.00 -0.67
C THR A 745 -28.62 -28.36 0.00
N ARG A 746 -29.57 -29.15 -0.50
CA ARG A 746 -29.93 -30.46 0.10
C ARG A 746 -28.81 -31.49 0.02
N SER A 747 -27.86 -31.32 -0.91
CA SER A 747 -26.65 -32.14 -0.98
C SER A 747 -25.71 -31.93 0.22
N GLY A 748 -25.80 -30.78 0.88
CA GLY A 748 -24.88 -30.34 1.93
C GLY A 748 -23.46 -30.02 1.43
N ASN A 749 -23.22 -30.03 0.12
CA ASN A 749 -21.93 -29.72 -0.47
C ASN A 749 -21.96 -28.28 -1.02
N PRO A 750 -21.09 -27.37 -0.51
CA PRO A 750 -21.07 -25.97 -0.94
C PRO A 750 -20.65 -25.79 -2.40
N ASP A 751 -20.00 -26.79 -3.02
CA ASP A 751 -19.52 -26.76 -4.40
C ASP A 751 -20.55 -27.30 -5.42
N SER A 752 -21.82 -27.45 -5.00
CA SER A 752 -22.91 -27.86 -5.88
C SER A 752 -23.09 -26.85 -7.03
N ASN A 753 -23.33 -27.38 -8.23
CA ASN A 753 -23.42 -26.57 -9.44
C ASN A 753 -24.70 -25.72 -9.50
N PHE A 754 -24.61 -24.48 -9.01
CA PHE A 754 -25.71 -23.51 -9.06
C PHE A 754 -26.07 -23.04 -10.48
N TYR A 755 -25.15 -23.14 -11.45
CA TYR A 755 -25.44 -22.75 -12.84
C TYR A 755 -26.58 -23.56 -13.45
N ALA A 756 -26.89 -24.74 -12.91
CA ALA A 756 -28.00 -25.57 -13.36
C ALA A 756 -29.39 -24.94 -13.14
N PHE A 757 -29.49 -23.89 -12.32
CA PHE A 757 -30.77 -23.26 -11.95
C PHE A 757 -30.75 -21.73 -12.16
N PRO A 758 -30.65 -21.25 -13.41
CA PRO A 758 -30.68 -19.81 -13.71
C PRO A 758 -32.05 -19.19 -13.40
N LEU A 759 -32.06 -18.00 -12.80
CA LEU A 759 -33.28 -17.22 -12.54
C LEU A 759 -33.46 -16.09 -13.59
N PRO A 760 -34.70 -15.79 -14.03
CA PRO A 760 -34.94 -14.90 -15.16
C PRO A 760 -34.95 -13.40 -14.78
N ILE A 761 -34.01 -12.95 -13.96
CA ILE A 761 -33.83 -11.54 -13.55
C ILE A 761 -32.35 -11.17 -13.46
N ILE A 762 -32.05 -9.88 -13.66
CA ILE A 762 -30.71 -9.30 -13.46
C ILE A 762 -30.83 -7.98 -12.67
N PRO A 763 -30.46 -7.92 -11.38
CA PRO A 763 -30.30 -6.65 -10.67
C PRO A 763 -29.14 -5.83 -11.25
N VAL A 764 -29.32 -4.52 -11.32
CA VAL A 764 -28.27 -3.56 -11.70
C VAL A 764 -27.98 -2.64 -10.53
N MET A 765 -26.71 -2.56 -10.14
CA MET A 765 -26.23 -1.69 -9.07
C MET A 765 -25.52 -0.46 -9.63
N ASP A 766 -25.87 0.72 -9.13
CA ASP A 766 -25.07 1.95 -9.27
C ASP A 766 -23.98 1.92 -8.18
N PHE A 767 -22.71 1.78 -8.58
CA PHE A 767 -21.62 1.57 -7.63
C PHE A 767 -21.35 2.80 -6.77
N GLU A 768 -21.48 4.01 -7.35
CA GLU A 768 -21.30 5.25 -6.61
C GLU A 768 -22.38 5.42 -5.54
N LYS A 769 -23.63 5.03 -5.82
CA LYS A 769 -24.72 5.08 -4.84
C LYS A 769 -24.76 3.90 -3.87
N ARG A 770 -24.13 2.78 -4.22
CA ARG A 770 -24.23 1.49 -3.48
C ARG A 770 -25.67 0.97 -3.41
N GLU A 771 -26.44 1.17 -4.48
CA GLU A 771 -27.87 0.84 -4.53
C GLU A 771 -28.23 -0.02 -5.74
N ILE A 772 -29.12 -0.99 -5.55
CA ILE A 772 -29.80 -1.69 -6.65
C ILE A 772 -30.83 -0.73 -7.26
N VAL A 773 -30.50 -0.16 -8.41
CA VAL A 773 -31.30 0.89 -9.05
C VAL A 773 -32.40 0.36 -9.96
N ARG A 774 -32.29 -0.90 -10.41
CA ARG A 774 -33.36 -1.62 -11.10
C ARG A 774 -33.13 -3.13 -11.10
N ILE A 775 -34.18 -3.85 -11.51
CA ILE A 775 -34.12 -5.27 -11.86
C ILE A 775 -34.58 -5.41 -13.32
N ASP A 776 -33.71 -5.92 -14.18
CA ASP A 776 -34.01 -6.23 -15.57
C ASP A 776 -34.71 -7.60 -15.63
N GLU A 777 -35.92 -7.67 -16.20
CA GLU A 777 -36.68 -8.92 -16.41
C GLU A 777 -36.21 -9.63 -17.68
N LEU A 778 -36.04 -10.96 -17.63
CA LEU A 778 -35.49 -11.73 -18.74
C LEU A 778 -36.57 -12.53 -19.47
N ALA A 779 -36.53 -12.51 -20.80
CA ALA A 779 -37.30 -13.43 -21.63
C ALA A 779 -36.73 -14.85 -21.53
N THR A 780 -37.58 -15.84 -21.25
CA THR A 780 -37.24 -17.27 -21.16
C THR A 780 -37.72 -18.08 -22.37
N GLY A 781 -38.38 -17.43 -23.33
CA GLY A 781 -38.83 -18.04 -24.59
C GLY A 781 -37.69 -18.40 -25.53
N GLY A 782 -38.05 -19.10 -26.62
CA GLY A 782 -37.14 -19.57 -27.66
C GLY A 782 -37.49 -19.02 -29.05
N ALA A 783 -37.19 -19.80 -30.09
CA ALA A 783 -37.43 -19.45 -31.48
C ALA A 783 -38.92 -19.12 -31.73
N GLY A 784 -39.18 -17.92 -32.26
CA GLY A 784 -40.53 -17.45 -32.59
C GLY A 784 -41.28 -16.78 -31.43
N ASP A 785 -40.70 -16.73 -30.23
CA ASP A 785 -41.23 -15.95 -29.10
C ASP A 785 -40.66 -14.51 -29.12
N ASP A 786 -41.29 -13.59 -28.38
CA ASP A 786 -40.82 -12.21 -28.24
C ASP A 786 -39.46 -12.13 -27.51
N LEU A 787 -38.61 -11.20 -27.94
CA LEU A 787 -37.28 -11.01 -27.35
C LEU A 787 -37.32 -10.32 -25.97
N VAL A 788 -38.42 -9.63 -25.66
CA VAL A 788 -38.65 -8.92 -24.39
C VAL A 788 -39.79 -9.63 -23.67
N PRO A 789 -39.72 -9.83 -22.34
CA PRO A 789 -40.82 -10.45 -21.62
C PRO A 789 -42.08 -9.56 -21.68
N ALA A 790 -43.23 -10.17 -22.02
CA ALA A 790 -44.51 -9.47 -22.03
C ALA A 790 -44.99 -9.07 -20.61
N ALA A 791 -44.56 -9.82 -19.60
CA ALA A 791 -44.80 -9.56 -18.18
C ALA A 791 -43.70 -10.24 -17.33
N PRO A 792 -43.47 -9.78 -16.08
CA PRO A 792 -42.59 -10.45 -15.13
C PRO A 792 -42.99 -11.92 -14.90
N ARG A 793 -42.00 -12.83 -14.84
CA ARG A 793 -42.24 -14.25 -14.58
C ARG A 793 -42.52 -14.52 -13.10
N THR A 794 -43.49 -15.37 -12.80
CA THR A 794 -43.87 -15.75 -11.41
C THR A 794 -44.24 -17.23 -11.33
N GLY A 795 -44.28 -17.78 -10.12
CA GLY A 795 -44.58 -19.20 -9.89
C GLY A 795 -43.34 -20.09 -10.02
N ALA A 796 -43.55 -21.40 -10.06
CA ALA A 796 -42.50 -22.41 -9.94
C ALA A 796 -41.57 -22.48 -11.18
N ILE A 797 -40.64 -21.53 -11.27
CA ILE A 797 -39.81 -21.29 -12.46
C ILE A 797 -38.66 -22.30 -12.62
N LEU A 798 -38.40 -23.10 -11.59
CA LEU A 798 -37.33 -24.10 -11.56
C LEU A 798 -37.84 -25.55 -11.66
N ASP A 799 -39.16 -25.78 -11.71
CA ASP A 799 -39.74 -27.14 -11.71
C ASP A 799 -39.29 -27.98 -12.91
N HIS A 800 -38.92 -27.33 -14.02
CA HIS A 800 -38.39 -27.99 -15.22
C HIS A 800 -36.86 -28.05 -15.28
N CYS A 801 -36.15 -27.50 -14.29
CA CYS A 801 -34.70 -27.56 -14.21
C CYS A 801 -34.23 -28.88 -13.59
N ALA A 802 -32.99 -29.29 -13.88
CA ALA A 802 -32.40 -30.52 -13.33
C ALA A 802 -30.98 -30.27 -12.81
N PRO A 803 -30.54 -30.93 -11.72
CA PRO A 803 -29.17 -30.79 -11.22
C PRO A 803 -28.15 -31.39 -12.20
N ALA A 804 -26.94 -30.83 -12.21
CA ALA A 804 -25.85 -31.30 -13.07
C ALA A 804 -24.49 -31.10 -12.38
N GLU A 805 -24.08 -32.06 -11.57
CA GLU A 805 -22.90 -31.95 -10.71
C GLU A 805 -21.61 -32.36 -11.42
N TYR A 806 -20.51 -31.66 -11.12
CA TYR A 806 -19.17 -31.94 -11.65
C TYR A 806 -18.17 -32.39 -10.58
N VAL A 807 -18.41 -32.05 -9.30
CA VAL A 807 -17.49 -32.40 -8.22
C VAL A 807 -17.53 -33.91 -7.93
N PRO A 808 -16.37 -34.57 -7.74
CA PRO A 808 -16.27 -36.03 -7.62
C PRO A 808 -17.20 -36.68 -6.59
N GLU A 809 -17.48 -35.99 -5.49
CA GLU A 809 -18.28 -36.47 -4.36
C GLU A 809 -19.78 -36.54 -4.69
N LEU A 810 -20.24 -35.77 -5.68
CA LEU A 810 -21.65 -35.69 -6.08
C LEU A 810 -21.96 -36.48 -7.36
N LEU A 811 -20.96 -37.10 -8.00
CA LEU A 811 -21.17 -37.87 -9.22
C LEU A 811 -21.91 -39.19 -8.95
N PRO A 812 -22.99 -39.50 -9.71
CA PRO A 812 -23.66 -40.79 -9.63
C PRO A 812 -22.71 -41.95 -9.99
N GLY A 813 -22.32 -42.75 -8.99
CA GLY A 813 -21.37 -43.86 -9.16
C GLY A 813 -19.88 -43.50 -8.97
N GLY A 814 -19.57 -42.24 -8.67
CA GLY A 814 -18.21 -41.75 -8.41
C GLY A 814 -17.28 -41.77 -9.62
N THR A 815 -15.98 -41.56 -9.36
CA THR A 815 -14.95 -41.49 -10.41
C THR A 815 -14.53 -42.86 -10.97
N ARG A 816 -14.02 -42.88 -12.21
CA ARG A 816 -13.45 -44.08 -12.86
C ARG A 816 -12.33 -44.71 -12.01
N LYS A 817 -12.25 -46.04 -11.98
CA LYS A 817 -11.32 -46.80 -11.13
C LYS A 817 -10.22 -47.56 -11.90
N ASP A 818 -10.18 -47.42 -13.22
CA ASP A 818 -9.29 -48.14 -14.13
C ASP A 818 -8.12 -47.29 -14.68
N LEU A 819 -8.05 -46.00 -14.34
CA LEU A 819 -6.95 -45.11 -14.74
C LEU A 819 -5.68 -45.44 -13.95
N LYS A 820 -4.61 -45.83 -14.65
CA LYS A 820 -3.30 -46.11 -14.04
C LYS A 820 -2.47 -44.81 -13.94
N PRO A 821 -1.64 -44.64 -12.91
CA PRO A 821 -0.77 -43.46 -12.79
C PRO A 821 0.19 -43.31 -13.97
N LEU A 822 0.36 -42.07 -14.44
CA LEU A 822 1.40 -41.65 -15.38
C LEU A 822 2.25 -40.60 -14.67
N SER A 823 3.50 -40.92 -14.39
CA SER A 823 4.42 -40.05 -13.64
C SER A 823 5.48 -39.47 -14.58
N VAL A 824 5.64 -38.15 -14.53
CA VAL A 824 6.71 -37.43 -15.25
C VAL A 824 7.78 -37.05 -14.24
N VAL A 825 8.98 -37.61 -14.39
CA VAL A 825 10.08 -37.41 -13.45
C VAL A 825 11.33 -36.94 -14.20
N GLN A 826 12.12 -36.09 -13.55
CA GLN A 826 13.44 -35.67 -14.03
C GLN A 826 14.49 -35.98 -12.97
N PRO A 827 15.07 -37.20 -12.98
CA PRO A 827 15.95 -37.67 -11.91
C PRO A 827 17.18 -36.79 -11.66
N GLU A 828 17.63 -36.07 -12.69
CA GLU A 828 18.80 -35.18 -12.65
C GLU A 828 18.41 -33.69 -12.56
N GLY A 829 17.13 -33.40 -12.29
CA GLY A 829 16.60 -32.03 -12.30
C GLY A 829 16.19 -31.53 -13.69
N PRO A 830 15.66 -30.28 -13.77
CA PRO A 830 15.26 -29.68 -15.03
C PRO A 830 16.48 -29.29 -15.89
N SER A 831 16.30 -29.20 -17.21
CA SER A 831 17.35 -28.70 -18.12
C SER A 831 17.38 -27.18 -18.28
N PHE A 832 16.51 -26.45 -17.57
CA PHE A 832 16.54 -24.99 -17.50
C PHE A 832 17.22 -24.52 -16.21
N SER A 833 17.72 -23.28 -16.21
CA SER A 833 18.22 -22.59 -15.02
C SER A 833 17.55 -21.23 -14.85
N ILE A 834 17.45 -20.78 -13.59
CA ILE A 834 16.96 -19.46 -13.23
C ILE A 834 18.07 -18.67 -12.55
N LYS A 835 18.31 -17.45 -13.02
CA LYS A 835 19.21 -16.46 -12.42
C LYS A 835 18.43 -15.18 -12.11
N ASP A 836 18.90 -14.41 -11.12
CA ASP A 836 18.34 -13.11 -10.74
C ASP A 836 16.79 -13.11 -10.67
N GLU A 837 16.26 -14.17 -10.05
CA GLU A 837 14.84 -14.48 -9.84
C GLU A 837 13.97 -14.73 -11.10
N SER A 838 14.36 -14.20 -12.26
CA SER A 838 13.49 -14.09 -13.45
C SER A 838 14.14 -14.45 -14.78
N LEU A 839 15.48 -14.50 -14.86
CA LEU A 839 16.22 -14.83 -16.08
C LEU A 839 16.25 -16.35 -16.28
N VAL A 840 15.60 -16.79 -17.36
CA VAL A 840 15.49 -18.20 -17.77
C VAL A 840 16.51 -18.48 -18.85
N GLU A 841 17.28 -19.57 -18.67
CA GLU A 841 18.17 -20.11 -19.70
C GLU A 841 17.85 -21.59 -19.93
N TRP A 842 17.62 -21.99 -21.18
CA TRP A 842 17.24 -23.36 -21.54
C TRP A 842 17.52 -23.67 -23.01
N GLN A 843 18.31 -24.70 -23.31
CA GLN A 843 18.49 -25.21 -24.68
C GLN A 843 18.76 -24.10 -25.72
N LYS A 844 19.74 -23.22 -25.42
CA LYS A 844 20.12 -22.00 -26.17
C LYS A 844 19.16 -20.82 -26.09
N TRP A 845 17.97 -20.98 -25.53
CA TRP A 845 17.09 -19.86 -25.19
C TRP A 845 17.59 -19.10 -23.97
N ARG A 846 17.40 -17.78 -24.02
CA ARG A 846 17.58 -16.86 -22.89
C ARG A 846 16.48 -15.81 -22.91
N PHE A 847 15.74 -15.63 -21.82
CA PHE A 847 14.69 -14.61 -21.69
C PHE A 847 14.34 -14.32 -20.23
N ARG A 848 13.55 -13.28 -19.96
CA ARG A 848 13.02 -12.99 -18.62
C ARG A 848 11.52 -13.18 -18.54
N VAL A 849 11.05 -13.69 -17.40
CA VAL A 849 9.63 -13.80 -17.07
C VAL A 849 9.28 -12.75 -16.03
N SER A 850 8.19 -12.01 -16.27
CA SER A 850 7.63 -11.09 -15.29
C SER A 850 6.12 -11.27 -15.17
N PHE A 851 5.54 -10.68 -14.13
CA PHE A 851 4.11 -10.63 -13.91
C PHE A 851 3.64 -9.18 -13.84
N ASN A 852 2.50 -8.87 -14.46
CA ASN A 852 1.76 -7.64 -14.16
C ASN A 852 0.25 -7.93 -14.00
N PRO A 853 -0.48 -7.10 -13.24
CA PRO A 853 -1.89 -7.34 -12.93
C PRO A 853 -2.83 -7.33 -14.14
N ARG A 854 -2.43 -6.76 -15.28
CA ARG A 854 -3.29 -6.68 -16.47
C ARG A 854 -3.07 -7.82 -17.46
N GLU A 855 -1.82 -8.17 -17.76
CA GLU A 855 -1.44 -9.15 -18.79
C GLU A 855 -1.05 -10.53 -18.22
N GLY A 856 -0.91 -10.66 -16.90
CA GLY A 856 -0.40 -11.88 -16.28
C GLY A 856 1.07 -12.07 -16.61
N ALA A 857 1.44 -13.22 -17.18
CA ALA A 857 2.83 -13.51 -17.53
C ALA A 857 3.27 -12.76 -18.80
N VAL A 858 4.40 -12.05 -18.71
CA VAL A 858 5.04 -11.34 -19.84
C VAL A 858 6.47 -11.81 -20.00
N ILE A 859 6.86 -12.10 -21.25
CA ILE A 859 8.20 -12.54 -21.63
C ILE A 859 8.99 -11.38 -22.23
N HIS A 860 10.23 -11.19 -21.77
CA HIS A 860 11.11 -10.09 -22.17
C HIS A 860 12.46 -10.58 -22.67
N ASP A 861 13.11 -9.78 -23.52
CA ASP A 861 14.52 -9.93 -23.89
C ASP A 861 14.88 -11.34 -24.39
N VAL A 862 14.15 -11.80 -25.41
CA VAL A 862 14.20 -13.18 -25.93
C VAL A 862 15.33 -13.34 -26.94
N TYR A 863 16.26 -14.24 -26.61
CA TYR A 863 17.41 -14.61 -27.43
C TYR A 863 17.45 -16.12 -27.66
N TYR A 864 17.98 -16.51 -28.81
CA TYR A 864 18.36 -17.88 -29.11
C TYR A 864 19.81 -17.91 -29.61
N ASP A 865 20.68 -18.64 -28.93
CA ASP A 865 22.09 -18.81 -29.31
C ASP A 865 22.80 -17.45 -29.53
N ASP A 866 22.67 -16.57 -28.52
CA ASP A 866 23.18 -15.18 -28.49
C ASP A 866 22.64 -14.24 -29.59
N ARG A 867 21.54 -14.62 -30.25
CA ARG A 867 20.89 -13.80 -31.26
C ARG A 867 19.50 -13.37 -30.82
N SER A 868 19.23 -12.08 -30.98
CA SER A 868 17.96 -11.48 -30.57
C SER A 868 16.80 -11.98 -31.45
N VAL A 869 15.67 -12.29 -30.81
CA VAL A 869 14.45 -12.79 -31.47
C VAL A 869 13.28 -11.84 -31.19
N LEU A 870 12.91 -11.66 -29.92
CA LEU A 870 11.81 -10.76 -29.51
C LEU A 870 12.29 -9.85 -28.37
N TYR A 871 11.85 -8.59 -28.38
CA TYR A 871 12.01 -7.71 -27.23
C TYR A 871 10.96 -8.01 -26.15
N ARG A 872 9.70 -8.22 -26.54
CA ARG A 872 8.58 -8.46 -25.61
C ARG A 872 7.48 -9.32 -26.23
N LEU A 873 6.87 -10.21 -25.44
CA LEU A 873 5.74 -11.06 -25.83
C LEU A 873 4.70 -11.14 -24.68
N SER A 874 3.42 -10.85 -24.98
CA SER A 874 2.32 -10.93 -24.02
C SER A 874 0.96 -11.22 -24.67
N ILE A 875 -0.01 -11.64 -23.85
CA ILE A 875 -1.43 -11.52 -24.19
C ILE A 875 -1.86 -10.09 -23.84
N SER A 876 -2.32 -9.35 -24.86
CA SER A 876 -2.64 -7.93 -24.76
C SER A 876 -4.08 -7.68 -24.31
N GLU A 877 -5.01 -8.48 -24.82
CA GLU A 877 -6.43 -8.37 -24.53
C GLU A 877 -7.18 -9.66 -24.88
N MET A 878 -8.35 -9.85 -24.29
CA MET A 878 -9.35 -10.84 -24.69
C MET A 878 -10.75 -10.23 -24.60
N THR A 879 -11.60 -10.47 -25.60
CA THR A 879 -13.03 -10.09 -25.50
C THR A 879 -13.95 -11.27 -25.75
N VAL A 880 -15.06 -11.31 -25.00
CA VAL A 880 -16.05 -12.41 -25.04
C VAL A 880 -17.46 -11.90 -25.40
N PRO A 881 -17.73 -11.55 -26.67
CA PRO A 881 -19.05 -11.06 -27.09
C PRO A 881 -20.08 -12.19 -27.19
N TYR A 882 -21.19 -12.05 -26.45
CA TYR A 882 -22.36 -12.94 -26.53
C TYR A 882 -23.36 -12.50 -27.61
N ALA A 883 -24.01 -13.49 -28.24
CA ALA A 883 -24.86 -13.30 -29.42
C ALA A 883 -26.37 -13.49 -29.15
N ASP A 884 -26.79 -13.59 -27.89
CA ASP A 884 -28.21 -13.63 -27.54
C ASP A 884 -28.86 -12.25 -27.73
N PRO A 885 -29.84 -12.10 -28.64
CA PRO A 885 -30.41 -10.80 -28.96
C PRO A 885 -31.44 -10.32 -27.92
N ARG A 886 -31.80 -11.16 -26.94
CA ARG A 886 -32.77 -10.77 -25.90
C ARG A 886 -32.10 -9.80 -24.93
N PRO A 887 -32.69 -8.63 -24.63
CA PRO A 887 -32.12 -7.73 -23.64
C PRO A 887 -32.20 -8.34 -22.23
N PRO A 888 -31.21 -8.06 -21.37
CA PRO A 888 -30.05 -7.22 -21.61
C PRO A 888 -28.79 -8.00 -22.04
N PHE A 889 -28.92 -9.22 -22.60
CA PHE A 889 -27.76 -10.07 -22.90
C PHE A 889 -26.81 -9.51 -23.96
N HIS A 890 -27.27 -8.55 -24.78
CA HIS A 890 -26.40 -7.78 -25.68
C HIS A 890 -25.28 -7.03 -24.94
N ARG A 891 -25.42 -6.80 -23.63
CA ARG A 891 -24.38 -6.21 -22.77
C ARG A 891 -23.29 -7.20 -22.36
N LYS A 892 -23.51 -8.52 -22.47
CA LYS A 892 -22.51 -9.54 -22.12
C LYS A 892 -21.38 -9.53 -23.16
N GLN A 893 -20.41 -8.67 -22.91
CA GLN A 893 -19.16 -8.55 -23.66
C GLN A 893 -18.11 -8.04 -22.69
N ALA A 894 -17.41 -8.98 -22.07
CA ALA A 894 -16.27 -8.71 -21.21
C ALA A 894 -15.02 -8.40 -22.06
N PHE A 895 -14.14 -7.58 -21.49
CA PHE A 895 -12.74 -7.43 -21.92
C PHE A 895 -11.87 -7.91 -20.78
N ASP A 896 -11.59 -9.19 -20.67
CA ASP A 896 -11.20 -9.74 -19.37
C ASP A 896 -9.86 -9.23 -18.85
N PHE A 897 -8.94 -8.84 -19.75
CA PHE A 897 -7.68 -8.22 -19.36
C PHE A 897 -7.90 -6.74 -19.01
N GLY A 898 -8.61 -5.98 -19.83
CA GLY A 898 -8.79 -4.54 -19.63
C GLY A 898 -9.92 -4.10 -18.68
N ASP A 899 -10.97 -4.89 -18.50
CA ASP A 899 -12.11 -4.56 -17.64
C ASP A 899 -11.74 -4.70 -16.17
N GLY A 900 -10.88 -5.66 -15.77
CA GLY A 900 -10.58 -5.94 -14.36
C GLY A 900 -9.14 -6.28 -14.01
N GLY A 901 -8.24 -6.40 -14.99
CA GLY A 901 -6.88 -6.87 -14.74
C GLY A 901 -6.86 -8.31 -14.21
N ILE A 902 -6.51 -9.26 -15.08
CA ILE A 902 -6.56 -10.69 -14.75
C ILE A 902 -5.68 -11.12 -13.56
N GLY A 903 -4.83 -10.24 -13.04
CA GLY A 903 -4.05 -10.49 -11.83
C GLY A 903 -4.94 -10.82 -10.63
N HIS A 904 -6.11 -10.19 -10.48
CA HIS A 904 -7.06 -10.58 -9.44
C HIS A 904 -7.83 -11.88 -9.73
N ALA A 905 -7.75 -12.35 -10.98
CA ALA A 905 -8.36 -13.59 -11.46
C ALA A 905 -7.33 -14.72 -11.61
N VAL A 906 -6.05 -14.50 -11.25
CA VAL A 906 -4.99 -15.49 -11.46
C VAL A 906 -5.04 -16.58 -10.40
N ASN A 907 -4.85 -17.83 -10.83
CA ASN A 907 -4.95 -18.96 -9.92
C ASN A 907 -3.62 -19.21 -9.20
N ASN A 908 -3.70 -19.64 -7.94
CA ASN A 908 -2.56 -20.19 -7.23
C ASN A 908 -2.32 -21.63 -7.70
N LEU A 909 -1.34 -21.82 -8.59
CA LEU A 909 -1.11 -23.11 -9.25
C LEU A 909 -0.56 -24.16 -8.28
N THR A 910 -1.13 -25.37 -8.34
CA THR A 910 -0.83 -26.50 -7.45
C THR A 910 0.04 -27.55 -8.14
N LEU A 911 1.11 -27.95 -7.45
CA LEU A 911 2.06 -28.96 -7.93
C LEU A 911 1.37 -30.31 -8.13
N GLY A 912 1.54 -30.89 -9.32
CA GLY A 912 0.98 -32.20 -9.67
C GLY A 912 -0.50 -32.19 -10.08
N CYS A 913 -1.17 -31.03 -10.00
CA CYS A 913 -2.52 -30.82 -10.50
C CYS A 913 -2.49 -29.94 -11.76
N ASP A 914 -2.14 -28.66 -11.62
CA ASP A 914 -2.16 -27.69 -12.72
C ASP A 914 -0.91 -27.76 -13.60
N CYS A 915 0.23 -28.09 -13.00
CA CYS A 915 1.50 -28.28 -13.69
C CYS A 915 2.15 -29.60 -13.22
N LEU A 916 2.45 -30.50 -14.17
CA LEU A 916 2.94 -31.86 -13.92
C LEU A 916 4.43 -32.00 -14.28
N GLY A 917 5.22 -32.57 -13.36
CA GLY A 917 6.67 -32.80 -13.55
C GLY A 917 7.51 -32.05 -12.53
N VAL A 918 8.66 -31.52 -12.95
CA VAL A 918 9.54 -30.70 -12.10
C VAL A 918 9.31 -29.23 -12.41
N ILE A 919 8.70 -28.52 -11.46
CA ILE A 919 8.10 -27.21 -11.69
C ILE A 919 8.86 -26.11 -10.92
N LYS A 920 9.16 -25.01 -11.60
CA LYS A 920 9.54 -23.73 -10.98
C LYS A 920 8.34 -22.79 -11.00
N TYR A 921 7.98 -22.25 -9.85
CA TYR A 921 6.94 -21.22 -9.74
C TYR A 921 7.53 -19.81 -9.62
N PHE A 922 6.80 -18.83 -10.17
CA PHE A 922 6.99 -17.41 -9.92
C PHE A 922 5.75 -16.85 -9.20
N ASP A 923 5.98 -15.94 -8.26
CA ASP A 923 4.95 -15.25 -7.49
C ASP A 923 4.62 -13.90 -8.15
N GLY A 924 3.43 -13.39 -7.85
CA GLY A 924 2.96 -12.05 -8.21
C GLY A 924 2.74 -11.19 -6.97
N VAL A 925 2.53 -9.90 -7.19
CA VAL A 925 2.13 -8.95 -6.15
C VAL A 925 1.00 -8.09 -6.70
N LEU A 926 -0.10 -8.00 -5.95
CA LEU A 926 -1.25 -7.14 -6.21
C LEU A 926 -1.35 -6.06 -5.12
N CYS A 927 -2.28 -5.11 -5.27
CA CYS A 927 -2.55 -4.10 -4.25
C CYS A 927 -3.98 -4.21 -3.71
N THR A 928 -4.15 -3.96 -2.41
CA THR A 928 -5.47 -3.77 -1.78
C THR A 928 -6.02 -2.37 -2.07
N PRO A 929 -7.32 -2.08 -1.80
CA PRO A 929 -7.89 -0.73 -1.98
C PRO A 929 -7.17 0.35 -1.18
N GLU A 930 -6.52 -0.01 -0.07
CA GLU A 930 -5.76 0.88 0.80
C GLU A 930 -4.31 1.07 0.32
N GLY A 931 -3.91 0.38 -0.76
CA GLY A 931 -2.56 0.45 -1.34
C GLY A 931 -1.55 -0.49 -0.69
N LYS A 932 -2.00 -1.48 0.10
CA LYS A 932 -1.11 -2.49 0.69
C LYS A 932 -0.71 -3.53 -0.36
N ALA A 933 0.53 -4.00 -0.32
CA ALA A 933 1.00 -5.07 -1.19
C ALA A 933 0.47 -6.43 -0.72
N GLU A 934 -0.12 -7.20 -1.63
CA GLU A 934 -0.64 -8.54 -1.39
C GLU A 934 0.13 -9.54 -2.26
N LYS A 935 0.82 -10.48 -1.61
CA LYS A 935 1.58 -11.51 -2.32
C LYS A 935 0.63 -12.58 -2.86
N THR A 936 0.63 -12.78 -4.17
CA THR A 936 -0.10 -13.85 -4.85
C THR A 936 0.88 -14.94 -5.24
N SER A 937 0.78 -16.11 -4.60
CA SER A 937 1.83 -17.13 -4.71
C SER A 937 1.58 -18.10 -5.87
N ARG A 938 2.63 -18.49 -6.59
CA ARG A 938 2.58 -19.52 -7.65
C ARG A 938 1.66 -19.18 -8.82
N VAL A 939 1.71 -17.94 -9.28
CA VAL A 939 0.84 -17.43 -10.36
C VAL A 939 1.34 -17.82 -11.76
N ILE A 940 2.62 -18.15 -11.89
CA ILE A 940 3.21 -18.66 -13.13
C ILE A 940 3.96 -19.95 -12.80
N CYS A 941 3.80 -20.98 -13.63
CA CYS A 941 4.62 -22.18 -13.59
C CYS A 941 5.52 -22.26 -14.83
N LEU A 942 6.77 -22.69 -14.60
CA LEU A 942 7.76 -22.97 -15.61
C LEU A 942 8.20 -24.42 -15.46
N HIS A 943 8.10 -25.16 -16.55
CA HIS A 943 8.58 -26.53 -16.61
C HIS A 943 8.92 -26.90 -18.04
N GLU A 944 9.52 -28.06 -18.23
CA GLU A 944 9.71 -28.63 -19.56
C GLU A 944 8.90 -29.92 -19.71
N GLN A 945 8.50 -30.20 -20.94
CA GLN A 945 7.71 -31.38 -21.29
C GLN A 945 8.26 -32.03 -22.55
N ASP A 946 7.97 -33.32 -22.70
CA ASP A 946 8.18 -34.02 -23.97
C ASP A 946 6.98 -33.80 -24.90
N ASN A 947 7.25 -33.45 -26.15
CA ASN A 947 6.27 -33.28 -27.21
C ASN A 947 6.59 -34.18 -28.43
N GLY A 948 6.94 -35.43 -28.16
CA GLY A 948 7.11 -36.45 -29.21
C GLY A 948 8.45 -36.41 -29.93
N ILE A 949 8.42 -36.62 -31.25
CA ILE A 949 9.63 -36.69 -32.11
C ILE A 949 10.05 -35.27 -32.53
N GLY A 950 11.32 -34.93 -32.36
CA GLY A 950 11.91 -33.67 -32.85
C GLY A 950 12.21 -33.75 -34.34
N TRP A 951 13.13 -34.63 -34.72
CA TRP A 951 13.36 -35.00 -36.12
C TRP A 951 13.77 -36.47 -36.22
N LYS A 952 13.55 -37.08 -37.39
CA LYS A 952 13.92 -38.49 -37.65
C LYS A 952 14.28 -38.70 -39.11
N HIS A 953 15.31 -39.50 -39.36
CA HIS A 953 15.62 -40.03 -40.68
C HIS A 953 16.07 -41.48 -40.60
N THR A 954 15.61 -42.31 -41.54
CA THR A 954 16.10 -43.68 -41.74
C THR A 954 16.73 -43.79 -43.11
N ASN A 955 18.03 -44.07 -43.15
CA ASN A 955 18.72 -44.34 -44.40
C ASN A 955 18.47 -45.80 -44.80
N TRP A 956 17.46 -46.03 -45.66
CA TRP A 956 17.05 -47.36 -46.11
C TRP A 956 18.19 -48.18 -46.75
N ARG A 957 19.22 -47.53 -47.30
CA ARG A 957 20.38 -48.21 -47.90
C ARG A 957 21.26 -48.89 -46.84
N THR A 958 21.23 -48.38 -45.61
CA THR A 958 22.04 -48.85 -44.48
C THR A 958 21.20 -49.45 -43.35
N GLY A 959 19.88 -49.25 -43.36
CA GLY A 959 18.98 -49.58 -42.26
C GLY A 959 19.11 -48.67 -41.03
N ARG A 960 20.07 -47.73 -41.00
CA ARG A 960 20.30 -46.87 -39.84
C ARG A 960 19.21 -45.81 -39.70
N ALA A 961 18.51 -45.85 -38.57
CA ALA A 961 17.63 -44.79 -38.12
C ALA A 961 18.36 -43.85 -37.14
N VAL A 962 18.15 -42.55 -37.28
CA VAL A 962 18.58 -41.52 -36.33
C VAL A 962 17.36 -40.67 -36.00
N SER A 963 17.12 -40.41 -34.71
CA SER A 963 15.98 -39.61 -34.25
C SER A 963 16.30 -38.88 -32.96
N THR A 964 15.66 -37.73 -32.77
CA THR A 964 15.67 -36.96 -31.53
C THR A 964 14.25 -36.82 -30.99
N ARG A 965 14.12 -36.58 -29.69
CA ARG A 965 12.84 -36.19 -29.07
C ARG A 965 12.68 -34.67 -29.09
N ARG A 966 11.43 -34.20 -29.12
CA ARG A 966 11.09 -32.78 -29.05
C ARG A 966 10.80 -32.44 -27.60
N ARG A 967 11.65 -31.63 -26.97
CA ARG A 967 11.35 -31.03 -25.67
C ARG A 967 10.87 -29.61 -25.86
N GLU A 968 9.93 -29.20 -25.02
CA GLU A 968 9.40 -27.85 -24.96
C GLU A 968 9.56 -27.31 -23.55
N LEU A 969 9.94 -26.04 -23.43
CA LEU A 969 9.87 -25.28 -22.19
C LEU A 969 8.56 -24.49 -22.19
N VAL A 970 7.78 -24.64 -21.12
CA VAL A 970 6.43 -24.08 -20.98
C VAL A 970 6.45 -23.05 -19.87
N VAL A 971 6.04 -21.82 -20.18
CA VAL A 971 5.65 -20.80 -19.21
C VAL A 971 4.13 -20.72 -19.22
N GLN A 972 3.48 -21.13 -18.12
CA GLN A 972 2.02 -21.20 -18.02
C GLN A 972 1.48 -20.32 -16.89
N PHE A 973 0.34 -19.68 -17.14
CA PHE A 973 -0.51 -19.10 -16.10
C PHE A 973 -1.98 -19.42 -16.39
N ILE A 974 -2.80 -19.46 -15.34
CA ILE A 974 -4.23 -19.80 -15.41
C ILE A 974 -5.02 -18.69 -14.74
N ILE A 975 -6.14 -18.31 -15.35
CA ILE A 975 -7.08 -17.34 -14.79
C ILE A 975 -8.48 -17.94 -14.71
N THR A 976 -9.21 -17.62 -13.65
CA THR A 976 -10.62 -17.94 -13.43
C THR A 976 -11.46 -16.66 -13.45
N LEU A 977 -12.38 -16.57 -14.40
CA LEU A 977 -13.24 -15.40 -14.62
C LEU A 977 -14.69 -15.83 -14.51
N ALA A 978 -15.24 -15.68 -13.30
CA ALA A 978 -16.54 -16.18 -12.92
C ALA A 978 -16.71 -17.67 -13.29
N ASN A 979 -17.32 -17.95 -14.43
CA ASN A 979 -17.62 -19.29 -14.90
C ASN A 979 -16.52 -19.94 -15.77
N TYR A 980 -15.63 -19.17 -16.39
CA TYR A 980 -14.61 -19.71 -17.30
C TYR A 980 -13.22 -19.82 -16.66
N GLU A 981 -12.44 -20.79 -17.12
CA GLU A 981 -11.00 -20.86 -16.94
C GLU A 981 -10.27 -20.71 -18.27
N TYR A 982 -9.18 -19.93 -18.26
CA TYR A 982 -8.27 -19.80 -19.39
C TYR A 982 -6.85 -20.16 -18.99
N ILE A 983 -6.23 -21.03 -19.79
CA ILE A 983 -4.86 -21.49 -19.61
C ILE A 983 -4.02 -20.91 -20.74
N PHE A 984 -3.04 -20.08 -20.39
CA PHE A 984 -2.15 -19.44 -21.34
C PHE A 984 -0.76 -20.04 -21.24
N ASN A 985 -0.18 -20.43 -22.38
CA ASN A 985 1.15 -21.02 -22.44
C ASN A 985 2.04 -20.32 -23.47
N TYR A 986 3.25 -19.96 -23.06
CA TYR A 986 4.35 -19.67 -23.97
C TYR A 986 5.27 -20.88 -24.02
N LYS A 987 5.34 -21.55 -25.17
CA LYS A 987 6.12 -22.77 -25.36
C LYS A 987 7.32 -22.50 -26.27
N PHE A 988 8.52 -22.80 -25.80
CA PHE A 988 9.77 -22.68 -26.55
C PHE A 988 10.30 -24.06 -26.90
N ASP A 989 10.74 -24.28 -28.14
CA ASP A 989 11.27 -25.58 -28.56
C ASP A 989 12.76 -25.54 -28.97
N GLN A 990 13.36 -26.73 -29.04
CA GLN A 990 14.78 -26.87 -29.37
C GLN A 990 15.12 -26.48 -30.82
N ALA A 991 14.12 -26.31 -31.70
CA ALA A 991 14.29 -25.88 -33.07
C ALA A 991 14.20 -24.35 -33.25
N GLY A 992 14.13 -23.60 -32.13
CA GLY A 992 14.09 -22.15 -32.13
C GLY A 992 12.70 -21.57 -32.41
N ALA A 993 11.62 -22.38 -32.33
CA ALA A 993 10.25 -21.90 -32.49
C ALA A 993 9.59 -21.58 -31.13
N ILE A 994 8.60 -20.67 -31.19
CA ILE A 994 7.76 -20.25 -30.07
C ILE A 994 6.30 -20.54 -30.45
N ASN A 995 5.55 -21.21 -29.58
CA ASN A 995 4.10 -21.37 -29.71
C ASN A 995 3.41 -20.64 -28.55
N VAL A 996 2.44 -19.79 -28.87
CA VAL A 996 1.53 -19.20 -27.88
C VAL A 996 0.24 -19.98 -27.93
N GLU A 997 -0.07 -20.73 -26.87
CA GLU A 997 -1.27 -21.57 -26.77
C GLU A 997 -2.25 -20.96 -25.78
N THR A 998 -3.51 -20.87 -26.18
CA THR A 998 -4.64 -20.53 -25.31
C THR A 998 -5.54 -21.75 -25.19
N ARG A 999 -5.95 -22.08 -23.96
CA ARG A 999 -6.96 -23.09 -23.72
C ARG A 999 -8.14 -22.52 -22.97
N ALA A 1000 -9.35 -22.72 -23.48
CA ALA A 1000 -10.58 -22.37 -22.79
C ALA A 1000 -11.20 -23.64 -22.18
N THR A 1001 -11.64 -23.56 -20.93
CA THR A 1001 -12.32 -24.63 -20.17
C THR A 1001 -13.23 -23.99 -19.12
N GLY A 1002 -13.88 -24.78 -18.27
CA GLY A 1002 -14.74 -24.26 -17.20
C GLY A 1002 -16.21 -24.40 -17.53
N ILE A 1003 -17.07 -23.68 -16.84
CA ILE A 1003 -18.52 -23.80 -16.98
C ILE A 1003 -19.01 -22.81 -18.03
N VAL A 1004 -19.83 -23.24 -18.98
CA VAL A 1004 -20.44 -22.31 -19.94
C VAL A 1004 -21.46 -21.40 -19.24
N SER A 1005 -21.43 -20.09 -19.51
CA SER A 1005 -22.42 -19.15 -18.96
C SER A 1005 -23.81 -19.45 -19.52
N VAL A 1006 -24.79 -19.66 -18.63
CA VAL A 1006 -26.16 -20.05 -19.00
C VAL A 1006 -27.21 -19.07 -18.50
N VAL A 1007 -28.35 -19.07 -19.18
CA VAL A 1007 -29.56 -18.31 -18.82
C VAL A 1007 -30.78 -19.23 -18.83
N ASN A 1008 -31.87 -18.80 -18.21
CA ASN A 1008 -33.09 -19.62 -18.14
C ASN A 1008 -33.78 -19.76 -19.52
N ILE A 1009 -34.29 -20.95 -19.79
CA ILE A 1009 -35.16 -21.23 -20.94
C ILE A 1009 -36.35 -22.09 -20.52
N ASP A 1010 -37.54 -21.76 -21.03
CA ASP A 1010 -38.78 -22.48 -20.75
C ASP A 1010 -38.73 -23.93 -21.26
N ALA A 1011 -39.42 -24.83 -20.55
CA ALA A 1011 -39.49 -26.26 -20.90
C ALA A 1011 -39.90 -26.49 -22.37
N GLY A 1012 -39.11 -27.32 -23.07
CA GLY A 1012 -39.38 -27.72 -24.46
C GLY A 1012 -39.07 -26.65 -25.52
N LYS A 1013 -38.61 -25.45 -25.12
CA LYS A 1013 -38.15 -24.42 -26.07
C LYS A 1013 -36.73 -24.68 -26.55
N THR A 1014 -36.42 -24.15 -27.73
CA THR A 1014 -35.08 -24.12 -28.31
C THR A 1014 -34.81 -22.72 -28.85
N ALA A 1015 -33.54 -22.33 -28.99
CA ALA A 1015 -33.16 -21.01 -29.46
C ALA A 1015 -32.11 -21.10 -30.58
N PRO A 1016 -32.15 -20.24 -31.61
CA PRO A 1016 -31.10 -20.20 -32.63
C PRO A 1016 -29.82 -19.46 -32.16
N TRP A 1017 -29.88 -18.79 -31.02
CA TRP A 1017 -28.79 -18.01 -30.42
C TRP A 1017 -28.09 -18.72 -29.25
N GLY A 1018 -28.32 -20.02 -29.07
CA GLY A 1018 -27.69 -20.81 -28.02
C GLY A 1018 -28.14 -22.27 -28.03
N THR A 1019 -27.53 -23.09 -27.18
CA THR A 1019 -27.84 -24.52 -27.05
C THR A 1019 -28.41 -24.80 -25.67
N VAL A 1020 -29.50 -25.54 -25.60
CA VAL A 1020 -30.02 -26.03 -24.31
C VAL A 1020 -29.14 -27.19 -23.87
N VAL A 1021 -28.29 -26.95 -22.88
CA VAL A 1021 -27.28 -27.92 -22.41
C VAL A 1021 -27.78 -28.77 -21.24
N ASN A 1022 -28.80 -28.28 -20.55
CA ASN A 1022 -29.45 -28.94 -19.43
C ASN A 1022 -30.91 -28.48 -19.36
N PRO A 1023 -31.88 -29.26 -18.84
CA PRO A 1023 -33.23 -28.77 -18.63
C PRO A 1023 -33.23 -27.44 -17.88
N GLY A 1024 -33.84 -26.42 -18.48
CA GLY A 1024 -33.91 -25.06 -17.93
C GLY A 1024 -32.69 -24.17 -18.18
N ALA A 1025 -31.57 -24.69 -18.69
CA ALA A 1025 -30.33 -23.93 -18.92
C ALA A 1025 -29.96 -23.82 -20.41
N LEU A 1026 -29.96 -22.59 -20.92
CA LEU A 1026 -29.51 -22.24 -22.28
C LEU A 1026 -28.11 -21.63 -22.20
N ALA A 1027 -27.12 -22.33 -22.78
CA ALA A 1027 -25.79 -21.78 -23.03
C ALA A 1027 -25.83 -20.93 -24.30
N GLN A 1028 -25.60 -19.63 -24.16
CA GLN A 1028 -25.70 -18.67 -25.25
C GLN A 1028 -24.50 -18.78 -26.20
N ASN A 1029 -24.71 -18.61 -27.51
CA ASN A 1029 -23.61 -18.51 -28.48
C ASN A 1029 -22.74 -17.28 -28.17
N HIS A 1030 -21.42 -17.41 -28.30
CA HIS A 1030 -20.46 -16.34 -28.02
C HIS A 1030 -19.13 -16.57 -28.75
N GLN A 1031 -18.24 -15.58 -28.76
CA GLN A 1031 -16.86 -15.74 -29.24
C GLN A 1031 -15.88 -15.53 -28.09
N HIS A 1032 -14.70 -16.14 -28.15
CA HIS A 1032 -13.54 -15.77 -27.31
C HIS A 1032 -12.44 -15.30 -28.26
N ILE A 1033 -12.12 -14.01 -28.26
CA ILE A 1033 -11.15 -13.43 -29.21
C ILE A 1033 -9.97 -12.87 -28.43
N PHE A 1034 -8.82 -13.51 -28.61
CA PHE A 1034 -7.55 -13.19 -27.97
C PHE A 1034 -6.71 -12.28 -28.87
N CYS A 1035 -5.90 -11.41 -28.28
CA CYS A 1035 -4.88 -10.63 -28.97
C CYS A 1035 -3.51 -10.84 -28.35
N VAL A 1036 -2.54 -11.35 -29.12
CA VAL A 1036 -1.14 -11.51 -28.70
C VAL A 1036 -0.33 -10.33 -29.22
N ARG A 1037 0.35 -9.60 -28.34
CA ARG A 1037 1.27 -8.52 -28.70
C ARG A 1037 2.69 -9.06 -28.81
N ILE A 1038 3.31 -8.84 -29.96
CA ILE A 1038 4.64 -9.35 -30.32
C ILE A 1038 5.48 -8.15 -30.72
N ASP A 1039 6.49 -7.85 -29.90
CA ASP A 1039 7.50 -6.84 -30.18
C ASP A 1039 8.79 -7.55 -30.63
N PRO A 1040 9.00 -7.70 -31.95
CA PRO A 1040 10.18 -8.37 -32.48
C PRO A 1040 11.48 -7.59 -32.30
N ALA A 1041 12.57 -8.34 -32.25
CA ALA A 1041 13.92 -7.81 -32.32
C ALA A 1041 14.79 -8.77 -33.16
N ILE A 1042 14.33 -9.10 -34.37
CA ILE A 1042 14.95 -10.14 -35.20
C ILE A 1042 16.36 -9.71 -35.58
N ASP A 1043 17.33 -10.25 -34.85
CA ASP A 1043 18.74 -9.90 -35.00
C ASP A 1043 18.99 -8.37 -34.88
N GLY A 1044 18.15 -7.67 -34.11
CA GLY A 1044 18.10 -6.21 -33.96
C GLY A 1044 16.67 -5.65 -34.07
N HIS A 1045 16.47 -4.41 -33.61
CA HIS A 1045 15.13 -3.79 -33.50
C HIS A 1045 14.57 -3.23 -34.82
N GLU A 1046 15.41 -2.97 -35.82
CA GLU A 1046 14.95 -2.50 -37.12
C GLU A 1046 14.52 -3.68 -37.99
N ASN A 1047 13.22 -3.90 -38.11
CA ASN A 1047 12.63 -5.00 -38.86
C ASN A 1047 11.59 -4.51 -39.86
N THR A 1048 11.24 -5.36 -40.82
CA THR A 1048 10.17 -5.14 -41.80
C THR A 1048 9.27 -6.36 -41.83
N VAL A 1049 7.95 -6.16 -41.84
CA VAL A 1049 6.99 -7.24 -42.01
C VAL A 1049 6.70 -7.46 -43.50
N ILE A 1050 6.86 -8.70 -43.96
CA ILE A 1050 6.64 -9.13 -45.35
C ILE A 1050 5.46 -10.09 -45.38
N GLN A 1051 4.41 -9.71 -46.11
CA GLN A 1051 3.35 -10.64 -46.48
C GLN A 1051 3.88 -11.59 -47.56
N ASN A 1052 3.90 -12.89 -47.25
CA ASN A 1052 4.34 -13.94 -48.15
C ASN A 1052 3.15 -14.82 -48.56
N GLU A 1053 2.97 -15.01 -49.86
CA GLU A 1053 1.87 -15.80 -50.42
C GLU A 1053 2.39 -16.81 -51.46
N SER A 1054 1.75 -17.98 -51.51
CA SER A 1054 1.99 -19.02 -52.52
C SER A 1054 0.82 -19.03 -53.49
N LEU A 1055 1.07 -18.62 -54.74
CA LEU A 1055 0.02 -18.35 -55.73
C LEU A 1055 0.19 -19.26 -56.96
N PRO A 1056 -0.89 -19.79 -57.54
CA PRO A 1056 -0.79 -20.61 -58.75
C PRO A 1056 -0.27 -19.77 -59.92
N ALA A 1057 0.66 -20.32 -60.71
CA ALA A 1057 1.09 -19.71 -61.96
C ALA A 1057 0.29 -20.30 -63.13
N GLY A 1058 -0.14 -19.44 -64.07
CA GLY A 1058 -0.82 -19.88 -65.29
C GLY A 1058 0.06 -20.82 -66.12
N MET A 1059 -0.56 -21.70 -66.92
CA MET A 1059 0.16 -22.48 -67.92
C MET A 1059 0.75 -21.56 -68.98
N ASP A 1060 2.02 -21.77 -69.32
CA ASP A 1060 2.70 -21.04 -70.39
C ASP A 1060 3.67 -21.99 -71.10
N ALA A 1061 3.66 -22.02 -72.43
CA ALA A 1061 4.45 -22.98 -73.20
C ALA A 1061 5.97 -22.86 -72.97
N ARG A 1062 6.45 -21.69 -72.53
CA ARG A 1062 7.88 -21.41 -72.31
C ARG A 1062 8.28 -21.49 -70.83
N THR A 1063 7.45 -20.98 -69.92
CA THR A 1063 7.82 -20.82 -68.50
C THR A 1063 7.10 -21.81 -67.56
N ASN A 1064 5.95 -22.38 -67.96
CA ASN A 1064 5.19 -23.34 -67.15
C ASN A 1064 4.38 -24.31 -68.04
N PRO A 1065 5.01 -25.11 -68.92
CA PRO A 1065 4.31 -25.86 -69.97
C PRO A 1065 3.41 -26.97 -69.42
N HIS A 1066 3.62 -27.38 -68.17
CA HIS A 1066 2.87 -28.46 -67.51
C HIS A 1066 2.05 -27.96 -66.31
N GLY A 1067 1.95 -26.64 -66.10
CA GLY A 1067 1.04 -26.05 -65.10
C GLY A 1067 1.41 -26.30 -63.64
N ASN A 1068 2.58 -26.85 -63.34
CA ASN A 1068 2.98 -27.22 -61.98
C ASN A 1068 3.77 -26.14 -61.22
N LEU A 1069 4.13 -25.03 -61.89
CA LEU A 1069 4.78 -23.89 -61.26
C LEU A 1069 3.77 -23.13 -60.37
N TYR A 1070 4.24 -22.68 -59.21
CA TYR A 1070 3.58 -21.67 -58.39
C TYR A 1070 4.55 -20.52 -58.12
N GLU A 1071 4.03 -19.32 -57.96
CA GLU A 1071 4.78 -18.11 -57.60
C GLU A 1071 4.77 -17.98 -56.07
N VAL A 1072 5.91 -17.59 -55.50
CA VAL A 1072 5.97 -17.10 -54.12
C VAL A 1072 6.14 -15.58 -54.18
N ARG A 1073 5.15 -14.86 -53.67
CA ARG A 1073 5.14 -13.39 -53.69
C ARG A 1073 5.41 -12.84 -52.30
N ASP A 1074 6.44 -12.00 -52.19
CA ASP A 1074 6.77 -11.25 -50.99
C ASP A 1074 6.36 -9.78 -51.19
N THR A 1075 5.43 -9.30 -50.36
CA THR A 1075 4.92 -7.91 -50.37
C THR A 1075 5.24 -7.25 -49.03
N PRO A 1076 6.15 -6.25 -48.98
CA PRO A 1076 6.45 -5.56 -47.74
C PRO A 1076 5.25 -4.71 -47.28
N LEU A 1077 4.95 -4.76 -45.99
CA LEU A 1077 4.03 -3.82 -45.35
C LEU A 1077 4.81 -2.55 -45.03
N LEU A 1078 4.61 -1.50 -45.83
CA LEU A 1078 5.38 -0.25 -45.75
C LEU A 1078 4.75 0.76 -44.78
N THR A 1079 3.46 0.64 -44.49
CA THR A 1079 2.77 1.48 -43.52
C THR A 1079 1.94 0.63 -42.57
N SER A 1080 1.63 1.20 -41.40
CA SER A 1080 0.79 0.56 -40.39
C SER A 1080 -0.52 0.06 -41.00
N ALA A 1081 -0.90 -1.18 -40.71
CA ALA A 1081 -2.02 -1.84 -41.39
C ALA A 1081 -2.65 -2.97 -40.55
N GLY A 1082 -3.96 -3.15 -40.74
CA GLY A 1082 -4.67 -4.39 -40.41
C GLY A 1082 -4.68 -5.32 -41.62
N VAL A 1083 -4.28 -6.57 -41.44
CA VAL A 1083 -4.15 -7.58 -42.48
C VAL A 1083 -4.75 -8.91 -42.02
N ASP A 1084 -5.24 -9.69 -42.97
CA ASP A 1084 -6.00 -10.90 -42.69
C ASP A 1084 -5.31 -12.16 -43.20
N ALA A 1085 -5.50 -13.26 -42.45
CA ALA A 1085 -5.18 -14.61 -42.92
C ALA A 1085 -5.91 -14.90 -44.24
N CYS A 1086 -5.24 -15.61 -45.14
CA CYS A 1086 -5.83 -16.11 -46.38
C CYS A 1086 -5.28 -17.52 -46.61
N PRO A 1087 -5.91 -18.55 -46.03
CA PRO A 1087 -5.43 -19.93 -46.12
C PRO A 1087 -5.40 -20.43 -47.56
N GLU A 1088 -6.26 -19.92 -48.45
CA GLU A 1088 -6.30 -20.26 -49.88
C GLU A 1088 -5.00 -19.89 -50.61
N ASN A 1089 -4.34 -18.81 -50.18
CA ASN A 1089 -3.07 -18.35 -50.73
C ASN A 1089 -1.86 -18.75 -49.85
N ASN A 1090 -2.08 -19.55 -48.80
CA ASN A 1090 -1.10 -19.84 -47.76
C ASN A 1090 -0.41 -18.54 -47.26
N ARG A 1091 -1.20 -17.52 -46.97
CA ARG A 1091 -0.65 -16.22 -46.54
C ARG A 1091 -0.01 -16.34 -45.16
N ILE A 1092 1.27 -15.99 -45.08
CA ILE A 1092 2.06 -15.92 -43.85
C ILE A 1092 2.81 -14.58 -43.79
N PHE A 1093 3.26 -14.19 -42.60
CA PHE A 1093 3.96 -12.92 -42.41
C PHE A 1093 5.37 -13.17 -41.89
N LYS A 1094 6.39 -12.71 -42.62
CA LYS A 1094 7.79 -12.81 -42.20
C LYS A 1094 8.21 -11.48 -41.58
N ILE A 1095 8.72 -11.51 -40.37
CA ILE A 1095 9.41 -10.39 -39.73
C ILE A 1095 10.89 -10.53 -40.09
N GLN A 1096 11.43 -9.60 -40.86
CA GLN A 1096 12.77 -9.71 -41.42
C GLN A 1096 13.64 -8.52 -41.06
N ASN A 1097 14.93 -8.78 -40.85
CA ASN A 1097 15.95 -7.75 -40.79
C ASN A 1097 16.63 -7.64 -42.16
N LEU A 1098 16.28 -6.63 -42.95
CA LEU A 1098 16.75 -6.49 -44.33
C LEU A 1098 18.25 -6.20 -44.43
N ALA A 1099 18.87 -5.69 -43.36
CA ALA A 1099 20.30 -5.41 -43.29
C ALA A 1099 21.15 -6.67 -43.11
N LYS A 1100 20.56 -7.78 -42.66
CA LYS A 1100 21.27 -9.03 -42.35
C LYS A 1100 20.77 -10.18 -43.21
N LYS A 1101 21.66 -10.76 -44.00
CA LYS A 1101 21.34 -11.87 -44.90
C LYS A 1101 21.84 -13.20 -44.37
N ASN A 1102 21.03 -14.22 -44.55
CA ASN A 1102 21.46 -15.60 -44.39
C ASN A 1102 22.49 -15.94 -45.49
N PRO A 1103 23.67 -16.47 -45.15
CA PRO A 1103 24.71 -16.77 -46.13
C PRO A 1103 24.38 -17.95 -47.05
N ILE A 1104 23.41 -18.80 -46.68
CA ILE A 1104 23.02 -19.98 -47.46
C ILE A 1104 21.93 -19.62 -48.48
N SER A 1105 20.84 -19.03 -48.03
CA SER A 1105 19.71 -18.69 -48.92
C SER A 1105 19.87 -17.34 -49.62
N GLY A 1106 20.76 -16.47 -49.14
CA GLY A 1106 20.92 -15.09 -49.62
C GLY A 1106 19.75 -14.17 -49.26
N ARG A 1107 18.76 -14.66 -48.52
CA ARG A 1107 17.58 -13.92 -48.08
C ARG A 1107 17.84 -13.21 -46.74
N PRO A 1108 17.09 -12.14 -46.44
CA PRO A 1108 17.10 -11.55 -45.09
C PRO A 1108 16.79 -12.58 -44.01
N VAL A 1109 17.48 -12.50 -42.88
CA VAL A 1109 17.17 -13.32 -41.69
C VAL A 1109 15.80 -12.95 -41.15
N GLY A 1110 15.02 -13.93 -40.70
CA GLY A 1110 13.64 -13.67 -40.30
C GLY A 1110 13.03 -14.70 -39.37
N TYR A 1111 11.90 -14.32 -38.76
CA TYR A 1111 10.92 -15.25 -38.20
C TYR A 1111 9.60 -15.10 -38.97
N LYS A 1112 8.81 -16.17 -39.05
CA LYS A 1112 7.48 -16.13 -39.65
C LYS A 1112 6.40 -16.35 -38.61
N ILE A 1113 5.26 -15.75 -38.86
CA ILE A 1113 4.01 -15.93 -38.15
C ILE A 1113 2.96 -16.39 -39.15
N ASN A 1114 2.20 -17.39 -38.75
CA ASN A 1114 1.01 -17.83 -39.46
C ASN A 1114 -0.20 -17.41 -38.63
N PRO A 1115 -0.91 -16.32 -38.97
CA PRO A 1115 -2.10 -15.92 -38.22
C PRO A 1115 -3.13 -17.05 -38.29
N PRO A 1116 -3.63 -17.54 -37.15
CA PRO A 1116 -4.67 -18.56 -37.14
C PRO A 1116 -5.89 -18.07 -37.95
N PRO A 1117 -6.37 -18.84 -38.94
CA PRO A 1117 -7.48 -18.41 -39.80
C PRO A 1117 -8.83 -18.63 -39.12
N THR A 1118 -9.02 -18.00 -37.96
CA THR A 1118 -10.25 -18.08 -37.15
C THR A 1118 -11.29 -17.07 -37.60
N GLN A 1119 -12.57 -17.29 -37.29
CA GLN A 1119 -13.60 -16.33 -37.64
C GLN A 1119 -13.41 -15.01 -36.88
N LYS A 1120 -13.46 -13.88 -37.59
CA LYS A 1120 -13.40 -12.53 -37.01
C LYS A 1120 -14.67 -12.22 -36.21
N VAL A 1121 -14.70 -11.07 -35.52
CA VAL A 1121 -15.89 -10.65 -34.76
C VAL A 1121 -17.17 -10.70 -35.63
N LEU A 1122 -18.22 -11.34 -35.09
CA LEU A 1122 -19.51 -11.54 -35.76
C LEU A 1122 -20.51 -10.42 -35.50
N ALA A 1123 -20.32 -9.65 -34.42
CA ALA A 1123 -21.19 -8.54 -34.07
C ALA A 1123 -21.36 -7.59 -35.26
N ASN A 1124 -22.58 -7.08 -35.47
CA ASN A 1124 -22.86 -6.17 -36.57
C ASN A 1124 -21.92 -4.95 -36.49
N PRO A 1125 -21.29 -4.50 -37.60
CA PRO A 1125 -20.35 -3.37 -37.55
C PRO A 1125 -20.92 -2.07 -36.96
N GLY A 1126 -22.24 -1.86 -36.99
CA GLY A 1126 -22.90 -0.71 -36.36
C GLY A 1126 -23.27 -0.88 -34.87
N SER A 1127 -22.96 -2.04 -34.27
CA SER A 1127 -23.27 -2.34 -32.87
C SER A 1127 -22.22 -1.78 -31.92
N THR A 1128 -22.62 -1.48 -30.68
CA THR A 1128 -21.68 -1.14 -29.60
C THR A 1128 -20.65 -2.23 -29.40
N GLN A 1129 -21.04 -3.52 -29.49
CA GLN A 1129 -20.09 -4.62 -29.33
C GLN A 1129 -18.94 -4.55 -30.33
N ALA A 1130 -19.25 -4.39 -31.63
CA ALA A 1130 -18.24 -4.31 -32.67
C ALA A 1130 -17.38 -3.04 -32.56
N HIS A 1131 -17.97 -1.91 -32.14
CA HIS A 1131 -17.22 -0.67 -31.94
C HIS A 1131 -16.23 -0.74 -30.77
N ARG A 1132 -16.51 -1.54 -29.73
CA ARG A 1132 -15.64 -1.70 -28.56
C ARG A 1132 -14.41 -2.58 -28.81
N CYS A 1133 -14.46 -3.50 -29.78
CA CYS A 1133 -13.37 -4.42 -30.11
C CYS A 1133 -12.93 -4.31 -31.57
N LEU A 1134 -12.53 -3.11 -32.00
CA LEU A 1134 -12.05 -2.91 -33.37
C LEU A 1134 -10.82 -3.79 -33.66
N PHE A 1135 -9.97 -4.08 -32.67
CA PHE A 1135 -8.86 -5.02 -32.79
C PHE A 1135 -9.27 -6.41 -33.32
N ALA A 1136 -10.51 -6.86 -33.04
CA ALA A 1136 -11.01 -8.16 -33.48
C ALA A 1136 -11.47 -8.19 -34.96
N GLN A 1137 -11.33 -7.09 -35.70
CA GLN A 1137 -11.73 -6.98 -37.11
C GLN A 1137 -10.67 -7.45 -38.11
N HIS A 1138 -9.45 -7.73 -37.66
CA HIS A 1138 -8.38 -8.29 -38.48
C HIS A 1138 -7.62 -9.38 -37.73
N HIS A 1139 -7.05 -10.35 -38.45
CA HIS A 1139 -6.25 -11.42 -37.83
C HIS A 1139 -4.87 -10.94 -37.35
N LEU A 1140 -4.31 -9.91 -37.98
CA LEU A 1140 -3.02 -9.37 -37.63
C LEU A 1140 -3.01 -7.86 -37.86
N TRP A 1141 -2.49 -7.11 -36.89
CA TRP A 1141 -2.18 -5.70 -37.06
C TRP A 1141 -0.68 -5.49 -36.98
N VAL A 1142 -0.17 -4.49 -37.70
CA VAL A 1142 1.22 -4.08 -37.64
C VAL A 1142 1.28 -2.58 -37.40
N THR A 1143 1.97 -2.18 -36.34
CA THR A 1143 2.16 -0.78 -35.95
C THR A 1143 3.64 -0.46 -35.80
N LYS A 1144 3.99 0.83 -35.79
CA LYS A 1144 5.30 1.29 -35.34
C LYS A 1144 5.33 1.32 -33.80
N TYR A 1145 6.41 0.86 -33.19
CA TYR A 1145 6.60 0.85 -31.75
C TYR A 1145 6.52 2.27 -31.14
N ARG A 1146 5.86 2.39 -29.99
CA ARG A 1146 5.92 3.53 -29.07
C ARG A 1146 5.82 3.04 -27.62
N ASP A 1147 6.51 3.71 -26.70
CA ASP A 1147 6.41 3.42 -25.26
C ASP A 1147 4.95 3.61 -24.79
N GLY A 1148 4.47 2.69 -23.94
CA GLY A 1148 3.10 2.73 -23.39
C GLY A 1148 2.00 2.14 -24.29
N GLU A 1149 2.27 1.83 -25.56
CA GLU A 1149 1.29 1.17 -26.44
C GLU A 1149 1.29 -0.35 -26.23
N LEU A 1150 0.54 -0.80 -25.21
CA LEU A 1150 0.51 -2.19 -24.74
C LEU A 1150 -0.83 -2.93 -24.99
N TYR A 1151 -1.96 -2.21 -25.07
CA TYR A 1151 -3.29 -2.80 -24.99
C TYR A 1151 -4.07 -2.67 -26.31
N ALA A 1152 -4.47 -3.80 -26.89
CA ALA A 1152 -5.11 -3.84 -28.21
C ALA A 1152 -6.47 -3.12 -28.25
N ALA A 1153 -7.25 -3.18 -27.17
CA ALA A 1153 -8.51 -2.45 -27.02
C ALA A 1153 -8.35 -1.05 -26.40
N GLY A 1154 -7.11 -0.63 -26.13
CA GLY A 1154 -6.80 0.61 -25.43
C GLY A 1154 -6.82 0.48 -23.90
N GLU A 1155 -6.57 1.59 -23.21
CA GLU A 1155 -6.36 1.60 -21.76
C GLU A 1155 -7.65 1.29 -20.97
N TYR A 1156 -8.81 1.79 -21.41
CA TYR A 1156 -10.06 1.78 -20.63
C TYR A 1156 -11.26 1.16 -21.38
N PRO A 1157 -11.31 -0.17 -21.54
CA PRO A 1157 -12.45 -0.82 -22.21
C PRO A 1157 -13.70 -0.93 -21.31
N LEU A 1158 -13.57 -0.76 -19.99
CA LEU A 1158 -14.66 -0.87 -19.02
C LEU A 1158 -15.77 0.15 -19.34
N SER A 1159 -16.97 -0.37 -19.60
CA SER A 1159 -18.15 0.44 -19.95
C SER A 1159 -17.98 1.36 -21.17
N SER A 1160 -16.96 1.13 -21.99
CA SER A 1160 -16.70 1.90 -23.19
C SER A 1160 -17.85 1.77 -24.20
N LYS A 1161 -18.05 2.79 -25.03
CA LYS A 1161 -18.97 2.73 -26.20
C LYS A 1161 -18.24 2.39 -27.50
N ARG A 1162 -16.92 2.55 -27.50
CA ARG A 1162 -16.02 2.28 -28.62
C ARG A 1162 -14.60 2.04 -28.10
N GLU A 1163 -13.79 1.34 -28.88
CA GLU A 1163 -12.34 1.28 -28.71
C GLU A 1163 -11.76 2.69 -28.86
N ALA A 1164 -10.82 3.04 -27.98
CA ALA A 1164 -10.10 4.30 -27.97
C ALA A 1164 -8.67 4.10 -27.44
N GLY A 1165 -7.68 4.59 -28.16
CA GLY A 1165 -6.26 4.40 -27.84
C GLY A 1165 -5.74 2.98 -28.14
N GLY A 1166 -6.57 2.11 -28.72
CA GLY A 1166 -6.24 0.74 -29.11
C GLY A 1166 -5.54 0.63 -30.46
N VAL A 1167 -5.36 -0.60 -30.93
CA VAL A 1167 -4.58 -0.89 -32.15
C VAL A 1167 -5.17 -0.28 -33.41
N ALA A 1168 -6.50 -0.10 -33.47
CA ALA A 1168 -7.14 0.55 -34.60
C ALA A 1168 -6.71 2.02 -34.73
N ASP A 1169 -6.62 2.74 -33.60
CA ASP A 1169 -6.13 4.13 -33.57
C ASP A 1169 -4.63 4.18 -33.86
N MET A 1170 -3.87 3.18 -33.41
CA MET A 1170 -2.43 3.07 -33.69
C MET A 1170 -2.16 2.91 -35.19
N VAL A 1171 -2.92 2.04 -35.86
CA VAL A 1171 -2.82 1.84 -37.31
C VAL A 1171 -3.31 3.05 -38.11
N ALA A 1172 -4.34 3.75 -37.63
CA ALA A 1172 -4.88 4.93 -38.29
C ALA A 1172 -3.86 6.07 -38.46
N ARG A 1173 -2.76 6.06 -37.69
CA ARG A 1173 -1.62 6.99 -37.87
C ARG A 1173 -0.89 6.81 -39.18
N ASN A 1174 -1.01 5.64 -39.81
CA ASN A 1174 -0.34 5.30 -41.07
C ASN A 1174 1.18 5.52 -41.00
N ASP A 1175 1.79 5.13 -39.87
CA ASP A 1175 3.24 5.27 -39.64
C ASP A 1175 4.03 4.40 -40.66
N ASP A 1176 5.20 4.89 -41.10
CA ASP A 1176 6.18 4.12 -41.90
C ASP A 1176 6.73 2.92 -41.13
N LEU A 1177 6.89 1.79 -41.82
CA LEU A 1177 7.32 0.50 -41.25
C LEU A 1177 8.56 -0.12 -41.91
N LEU A 1178 9.16 0.52 -42.93
CA LEU A 1178 10.32 -0.05 -43.63
C LEU A 1178 11.58 0.04 -42.74
N GLN A 1179 12.10 -1.11 -42.30
CA GLN A 1179 13.26 -1.19 -41.39
C GLN A 1179 13.09 -0.32 -40.14
N GLN A 1180 11.93 -0.45 -39.49
CA GLN A 1180 11.58 0.29 -38.28
C GLN A 1180 11.44 -0.66 -37.10
N ASP A 1181 11.34 -0.11 -35.89
CA ASP A 1181 10.86 -0.84 -34.73
C ASP A 1181 9.35 -1.05 -34.85
N VAL A 1182 8.94 -2.28 -35.16
CA VAL A 1182 7.56 -2.66 -35.47
C VAL A 1182 6.96 -3.49 -34.34
N VAL A 1183 5.65 -3.46 -34.17
CA VAL A 1183 4.89 -4.32 -33.24
C VAL A 1183 3.79 -5.03 -34.01
N LEU A 1184 3.60 -6.31 -33.73
CA LEU A 1184 2.58 -7.14 -34.33
C LEU A 1184 1.52 -7.51 -33.28
N TRP A 1185 0.25 -7.50 -33.69
CA TRP A 1185 -0.89 -7.79 -32.82
C TRP A 1185 -1.73 -8.88 -33.46
N SER A 1186 -1.49 -10.14 -33.05
CA SER A 1186 -2.14 -11.31 -33.65
C SER A 1186 -3.44 -11.60 -32.94
N CYS A 1187 -4.56 -11.48 -33.66
CA CYS A 1187 -5.90 -11.71 -33.14
C CYS A 1187 -6.44 -13.04 -33.67
N PHE A 1188 -6.92 -13.88 -32.77
CA PHE A 1188 -7.54 -15.16 -33.11
C PHE A 1188 -8.50 -15.59 -32.02
N GLY A 1189 -9.40 -16.51 -32.32
CA GLY A 1189 -10.42 -16.87 -31.36
C GLY A 1189 -11.29 -18.05 -31.73
N LEU A 1190 -12.07 -18.49 -30.75
CA LEU A 1190 -13.05 -19.55 -30.94
C LEU A 1190 -14.44 -18.92 -31.10
N THR A 1191 -15.17 -19.27 -32.16
CA THR A 1191 -16.61 -19.02 -32.24
C THR A 1191 -17.31 -20.18 -31.55
N HIS A 1192 -17.77 -19.95 -30.32
CA HIS A 1192 -18.35 -20.98 -29.50
C HIS A 1192 -19.84 -21.14 -29.80
N ILE A 1193 -20.19 -22.30 -30.33
CA ILE A 1193 -21.56 -22.81 -30.36
C ILE A 1193 -21.59 -23.90 -29.29
N PRO A 1194 -22.03 -23.59 -28.05
CA PRO A 1194 -21.98 -24.56 -26.96
C PRO A 1194 -22.70 -25.86 -27.33
N ARG A 1195 -22.22 -26.98 -26.80
CA ARG A 1195 -22.80 -28.31 -27.00
C ARG A 1195 -23.18 -28.91 -25.65
N VAL A 1196 -23.98 -29.97 -25.67
CA VAL A 1196 -24.37 -30.67 -24.43
C VAL A 1196 -23.14 -31.23 -23.73
N GLU A 1197 -22.13 -31.66 -24.48
CA GLU A 1197 -20.87 -32.17 -23.95
C GLU A 1197 -20.02 -31.12 -23.22
N ASP A 1198 -20.34 -29.83 -23.37
CA ASP A 1198 -19.65 -28.73 -22.69
C ASP A 1198 -20.23 -28.49 -21.28
N TRP A 1199 -21.18 -29.34 -20.83
CA TRP A 1199 -21.89 -29.24 -19.56
C TRP A 1199 -21.79 -30.53 -18.73
N PRO A 1200 -21.69 -30.47 -17.38
CA PRO A 1200 -21.68 -29.27 -16.52
C PRO A 1200 -20.38 -28.48 -16.50
N VAL A 1201 -19.28 -29.05 -16.99
CA VAL A 1201 -17.98 -28.39 -17.15
C VAL A 1201 -17.39 -28.77 -18.50
N MET A 1202 -16.91 -27.77 -19.23
CA MET A 1202 -16.48 -27.88 -20.61
C MET A 1202 -15.14 -28.61 -20.71
N PRO A 1203 -14.98 -29.57 -21.63
CA PRO A 1203 -13.67 -30.08 -22.04
C PRO A 1203 -12.83 -28.96 -22.68
N VAL A 1204 -11.52 -29.07 -22.54
CA VAL A 1204 -10.62 -28.01 -23.03
C VAL A 1204 -10.67 -27.84 -24.56
N GLU A 1205 -10.80 -26.60 -25.02
CA GLU A 1205 -10.64 -26.18 -26.43
C GLU A 1205 -9.32 -25.41 -26.60
N ILE A 1206 -8.52 -25.76 -27.61
CA ILE A 1206 -7.12 -25.30 -27.74
C ILE A 1206 -6.91 -24.52 -29.04
N MET A 1207 -6.30 -23.34 -28.95
CA MET A 1207 -5.84 -22.54 -30.09
C MET A 1207 -4.36 -22.20 -29.94
N GLU A 1208 -3.61 -22.18 -31.05
CA GLU A 1208 -2.18 -21.89 -31.05
C GLU A 1208 -1.80 -20.86 -32.12
N LEU A 1209 -0.88 -19.97 -31.76
CA LEU A 1209 -0.14 -19.08 -32.65
C LEU A 1209 1.30 -19.56 -32.77
N HIS A 1210 1.77 -19.80 -33.99
CA HIS A 1210 3.12 -20.29 -34.25
C HIS A 1210 4.05 -19.17 -34.73
N ILE A 1211 5.20 -19.04 -34.08
CA ILE A 1211 6.29 -18.13 -34.43
C ILE A 1211 7.54 -18.97 -34.68
N SER A 1212 8.05 -19.00 -35.91
CA SER A 1212 9.13 -19.95 -36.29
C SER A 1212 10.24 -19.29 -37.10
N PRO A 1213 11.50 -19.73 -36.98
CA PRO A 1213 12.60 -19.17 -37.76
C PRO A 1213 12.42 -19.44 -39.25
N VAL A 1214 12.72 -18.44 -40.09
CA VAL A 1214 12.78 -18.57 -41.55
C VAL A 1214 14.03 -17.86 -42.05
N ASP A 1215 14.97 -18.63 -42.59
CA ASP A 1215 16.29 -18.12 -42.98
C ASP A 1215 17.08 -17.49 -41.81
N PHE A 1216 16.66 -17.67 -40.55
CA PHE A 1216 17.40 -17.15 -39.39
C PHE A 1216 18.72 -17.90 -39.18
N PHE A 1217 18.68 -19.23 -39.23
CA PHE A 1217 19.85 -20.12 -39.07
C PHE A 1217 20.40 -20.63 -40.41
N THR A 1218 21.63 -21.12 -40.43
CA THR A 1218 22.26 -21.71 -41.64
C THR A 1218 21.93 -23.19 -41.84
N GLY A 1219 21.23 -23.80 -40.90
CA GLY A 1219 20.81 -25.21 -40.91
C GLY A 1219 19.79 -25.46 -39.81
N ASN A 1220 19.40 -26.72 -39.61
CA ASN A 1220 18.50 -27.09 -38.52
C ASN A 1220 19.19 -26.82 -37.16
N PRO A 1221 18.68 -25.88 -36.33
CA PRO A 1221 19.31 -25.53 -35.06
C PRO A 1221 19.20 -26.63 -33.99
N ALA A 1222 18.34 -27.64 -34.21
CA ALA A 1222 18.15 -28.81 -33.35
C ALA A 1222 18.96 -30.05 -33.80
N ILE A 1223 19.93 -29.89 -34.71
CA ILE A 1223 20.71 -31.03 -35.24
C ILE A 1223 21.65 -31.63 -34.18
N ASP A 1224 22.03 -30.84 -33.17
CA ASP A 1224 22.90 -31.20 -32.05
C ASP A 1224 22.14 -31.79 -30.84
N VAL A 1225 20.80 -31.84 -30.90
CA VAL A 1225 19.99 -32.48 -29.86
C VAL A 1225 20.36 -33.98 -29.79
N PRO A 1226 20.70 -34.53 -28.61
CA PRO A 1226 21.13 -35.92 -28.48
C PRO A 1226 20.08 -36.93 -28.96
N SER A 1227 20.52 -37.95 -29.71
CA SER A 1227 19.68 -39.05 -30.23
C SER A 1227 19.65 -40.28 -29.30
N GLY A 1228 19.87 -40.09 -28.00
CA GLY A 1228 19.94 -41.18 -27.01
C GLY A 1228 18.60 -41.90 -26.85
N LYS A 1229 18.65 -43.22 -26.58
CA LYS A 1229 17.46 -43.97 -26.18
C LYS A 1229 17.17 -43.65 -24.71
N ASP A 1230 15.91 -43.33 -24.39
CA ASP A 1230 15.43 -43.32 -23.01
C ASP A 1230 15.46 -44.76 -22.45
N THR A 1231 16.33 -44.99 -21.46
CA THR A 1231 16.52 -46.29 -20.82
C THR A 1231 15.42 -46.65 -19.82
N THR A 1232 14.56 -45.69 -19.45
CA THR A 1232 13.43 -45.91 -18.54
C THR A 1232 12.17 -46.40 -19.26
N SER A 1233 12.11 -46.25 -20.59
CA SER A 1233 11.01 -46.78 -21.41
C SER A 1233 11.01 -48.31 -21.46
N GLU A 1234 9.92 -48.93 -20.97
CA GLU A 1234 9.72 -50.39 -20.94
C GLU A 1234 8.78 -50.91 -22.04
N LEU A 1235 9.07 -52.11 -22.55
CA LEU A 1235 8.13 -52.83 -23.44
C LEU A 1235 7.00 -53.42 -22.61
N THR A 1236 5.75 -53.12 -22.95
CA THR A 1236 4.60 -53.81 -22.36
C THR A 1236 4.54 -55.26 -22.87
N SER A 1237 5.10 -56.22 -22.13
CA SER A 1237 4.86 -57.64 -22.39
C SER A 1237 3.41 -57.99 -22.07
N GLY A 1238 2.74 -58.77 -22.92
CA GLY A 1238 1.36 -59.21 -22.69
C GLY A 1238 1.18 -59.76 -21.26
N CYS A 1239 0.15 -59.24 -20.57
CA CYS A 1239 -0.27 -59.56 -19.20
C CYS A 1239 0.64 -59.12 -18.04
N CYS A 1240 0.08 -58.14 -17.30
CA CYS A 1240 0.31 -57.75 -15.92
C CYS A 1240 1.06 -58.76 -15.02
N THR A 1241 2.37 -58.59 -14.86
CA THR A 1241 3.06 -58.94 -13.60
C THR A 1241 4.01 -57.79 -13.25
N ARG A 1242 3.76 -57.14 -12.10
CA ARG A 1242 4.55 -56.02 -11.57
C ARG A 1242 5.98 -56.47 -11.25
N PRO A 1243 6.95 -55.54 -11.38
CA PRO A 1243 7.85 -55.26 -10.27
C PRO A 1243 7.47 -53.90 -9.65
N LYS A 1244 7.57 -53.82 -8.32
CA LYS A 1244 7.50 -52.57 -7.56
C LYS A 1244 8.80 -51.79 -7.78
N LEU A 1245 8.69 -50.49 -8.05
CA LEU A 1245 9.66 -49.48 -7.62
C LEU A 1245 8.94 -48.54 -6.66
#